data_AF-A0A7L2D3Y9-F1
#
_entry.id   AF-A0A7L2D3Y9-F1
#
_cell.length_a   1.000
_cell.length_b   1.000
_cell.length_c   1.000
_cell.angle_alpha   90.00
_cell.angle_beta   90.00
_cell.angle_gamma   90.00
#
_symmetry.space_group_name_H-M   'P 1'
#
loop_
_entity.id
_entity.type
_entity.pdbx_description
1 polymer ?
#
loop_
_entity_poly.entity_id
_entity_poly.type
_entity_poly.pdbx_seq_one_letter_code
_entity_poly.pdbx_strand_id
1 'polypeptide(L)'
;ESLHSCIALLAIAAGSLLLAVHFYSSPQALIPSTALGVLLLLLSPLLTYAGIRRSTRNGSLLVALCLTLSALWSGYGVILVLAGQGALPAPGDARDALLPGLATSTLALLLLALVGFLSGEPFLALLATAMALATSHEIALHYSSSLGPSAVACGHLLVCLLGGYFALGRILYFLTKGRVALPGTDLAEKKAREQGWASSDNPFVAPGLLLNVLWASVFCCRLLGVTHRLFLGHVPWLWVAGTFQVGICVLSYRAMDVLMATAFGFTAILSFAGGYSLLHPTWQPEEPALPTPLLVVFSILFALLALFLSLQSPVDGLYLLVFVTYCIALACSPRGFFAAGPQGVAVAIFVASASVALIHLYNVRARAKIPTGQGAVRALLARSSFLRLREGPGLHTPYLGYSKYADAEILAYACSVLASFALTATGDPQAPLATVVIPWVVVAGGILKLLSGSVAFARGKTLESSAFILYAVMWIIWGLARFTGLQGTSRSFHAAVGIVAFVLFNSFVIFCSLFLNTAWFFYSLTFMLVAGSFLLDSIGALPAGYDMAASLIFGLVSFYCFLAALASSTLQGVCLPMGKPMVQLSGVRAGATKCLHLPARKASSVKRIADILRNGGTCGIPTDTVYVLVAACSRPDAVEKAHRSKRQAQDRPMSLWISSLKQLEPARHLFTPLLWDFMEAAWPSPISLVIPRGEWLDFLGMKDSAKYVGTPQSVAIRIPDCSVTTHLIDLVGPIVVTSANPTGEADTTHHNQVYAKLGDKVDAVLCGGPSPENIASTVVDCTKIDTGHIGFFRVGIIPKSQVLQILEQVQKK
;
A
#
# COMPACT_ATOMS: atom_id res chain seq x y z
N GLU A 1 17.34 -7.95 -10.19
CA GLU A 1 16.10 -8.70 -9.89
C GLU A 1 16.33 -10.02 -9.13
N SER A 2 17.53 -10.62 -9.17
CA SER A 2 17.84 -11.94 -8.58
C SER A 2 17.91 -11.98 -7.04
N LEU A 3 18.50 -10.98 -6.38
CA LEU A 3 18.92 -11.10 -4.97
C LEU A 3 17.77 -11.31 -3.97
N HIS A 4 16.69 -10.53 -4.06
CA HIS A 4 15.55 -10.63 -3.13
C HIS A 4 14.83 -11.98 -3.23
N SER A 5 14.75 -12.54 -4.44
CA SER A 5 14.15 -13.86 -4.60
C SER A 5 15.08 -14.98 -4.12
N CYS A 6 16.40 -14.80 -4.18
CA CYS A 6 17.33 -15.72 -3.52
C CYS A 6 17.15 -15.64 -2.00
N ILE A 7 17.00 -14.45 -1.43
CA ILE A 7 16.73 -14.28 0.01
C ILE A 7 15.45 -15.01 0.42
N ALA A 8 14.36 -14.87 -0.35
CA ALA A 8 13.12 -15.60 -0.09
C ALA A 8 13.35 -17.12 -0.10
N LEU A 9 14.01 -17.65 -1.13
CA LEU A 9 14.23 -19.10 -1.28
C LEU A 9 15.17 -19.67 -0.22
N LEU A 10 16.21 -18.92 0.16
CA LEU A 10 17.10 -19.28 1.25
C LEU A 10 16.38 -19.26 2.60
N ALA A 11 15.52 -18.26 2.84
CA ALA A 11 14.70 -18.22 4.06
C ALA A 11 13.73 -19.42 4.11
N ILE A 12 13.09 -19.77 2.98
CA ILE A 12 12.26 -20.97 2.86
C ILE A 12 13.06 -22.23 3.18
N ALA A 13 14.25 -22.38 2.57
CA ALA A 13 15.11 -23.53 2.81
C ALA A 13 15.57 -23.62 4.27
N ALA A 14 15.98 -22.51 4.88
CA ALA A 14 16.43 -22.46 6.27
C ALA A 14 15.31 -22.83 7.26
N GLY A 15 14.10 -22.27 7.12
CA GLY A 15 12.99 -22.61 8.01
C GLY A 15 12.54 -24.06 7.85
N SER A 16 12.54 -24.58 6.61
CA SER A 16 12.28 -26.00 6.36
C SER A 16 13.36 -26.90 6.94
N LEU A 17 14.64 -26.51 6.89
CA LEU A 17 15.71 -27.28 7.54
C LEU A 17 15.49 -27.39 9.05
N LEU A 18 15.12 -26.29 9.71
CA LEU A 18 14.83 -26.28 11.15
C LEU A 18 13.68 -27.24 11.50
N LEU A 19 12.60 -27.21 10.72
CA LEU A 19 11.47 -28.13 10.91
C LEU A 19 11.84 -29.58 10.59
N ALA A 20 12.65 -29.82 9.55
CA ALA A 20 13.15 -31.16 9.24
C ALA A 20 13.99 -31.76 10.38
N VAL A 21 14.86 -30.95 10.99
CA VAL A 21 15.66 -31.35 12.15
C VAL A 21 14.78 -31.59 13.37
N HIS A 22 13.74 -30.79 13.57
CA HIS A 22 12.80 -30.96 14.68
C HIS A 22 12.06 -32.30 14.63
N PHE A 23 11.59 -32.70 13.44
CA PHE A 23 10.87 -33.95 13.24
C PHE A 23 11.81 -35.16 12.97
N TYR A 24 13.12 -34.96 12.99
CA TYR A 24 14.07 -36.05 12.83
C TYR A 24 14.05 -36.96 14.07
N SER A 25 13.93 -38.27 13.87
CA SER A 25 13.83 -39.24 14.97
C SER A 25 15.18 -39.41 15.69
N SER A 26 15.43 -38.55 16.68
CA SER A 26 16.55 -38.63 17.61
C SER A 26 16.01 -38.87 19.03
N PRO A 27 16.70 -39.65 19.89
CA PRO A 27 16.30 -39.86 21.29
C PRO A 27 16.32 -38.58 22.14
N GLN A 28 17.04 -37.55 21.69
CA GLN A 28 17.03 -36.22 22.29
C GLN A 28 16.58 -35.18 21.27
N ALA A 29 15.73 -34.25 21.71
CA ALA A 29 15.35 -33.09 20.92
C ALA A 29 16.59 -32.23 20.63
N LEU A 30 17.00 -32.20 19.36
CA LEU A 30 18.18 -31.45 18.91
C LEU A 30 18.02 -29.93 19.07
N ILE A 31 16.78 -29.45 19.00
CA ILE A 31 16.43 -28.04 19.19
C ILE A 31 15.25 -27.98 20.16
N PRO A 32 15.38 -27.27 21.31
CA PRO A 32 14.26 -27.04 22.22
C PRO A 32 13.09 -26.32 21.51
N SER A 33 11.85 -26.63 21.88
CA SER A 33 10.65 -26.04 21.26
C SER A 33 10.63 -24.51 21.33
N THR A 34 11.07 -23.93 22.46
CA THR A 34 11.19 -22.47 22.62
C THR A 34 12.20 -21.88 21.64
N ALA A 35 13.38 -22.48 21.51
CA ALA A 35 14.44 -22.04 20.59
C ALA A 35 13.99 -22.15 19.13
N LEU A 36 13.35 -23.25 18.75
CA LEU A 36 12.77 -23.44 17.43
C LEU A 36 11.72 -22.37 17.12
N GLY A 37 10.82 -22.10 18.07
CA GLY A 37 9.79 -21.08 17.93
C GLY A 37 10.38 -19.68 17.70
N VAL A 38 11.41 -19.30 18.44
CA VAL A 38 12.14 -18.03 18.26
C VAL A 38 12.82 -17.96 16.89
N LEU A 39 13.46 -19.02 16.43
CA LEU A 39 14.12 -19.04 15.12
C LEU A 39 13.12 -18.87 13.98
N LEU A 40 11.96 -19.52 14.04
CA LEU A 40 10.88 -19.36 13.06
C LEU A 40 10.30 -17.94 13.07
N LEU A 41 10.17 -17.33 14.26
CA LEU A 41 9.76 -15.94 14.41
C LEU A 41 10.76 -14.94 13.83
N LEU A 42 12.06 -15.25 13.82
CA LEU A 42 13.08 -14.42 13.17
C LEU A 42 13.07 -14.57 11.64
N LEU A 43 12.80 -15.78 11.13
CA LEU A 43 12.74 -16.05 9.68
C LEU A 43 11.47 -15.49 9.03
N SER A 44 10.35 -15.46 9.75
CA SER A 44 9.07 -14.99 9.21
C SER A 44 9.13 -13.54 8.66
N PRO A 45 9.62 -12.52 9.39
CA PRO A 45 9.78 -11.16 8.88
C PRO A 45 10.67 -11.05 7.64
N LEU A 46 11.73 -11.85 7.55
CA LEU A 46 12.62 -11.89 6.37
C LEU A 46 11.86 -12.36 5.13
N LEU A 47 11.00 -13.37 5.29
CA LEU A 47 10.19 -13.91 4.22
C LEU A 47 9.10 -12.91 3.78
N THR A 48 8.46 -12.25 4.73
CA THR A 48 7.54 -11.14 4.46
C THR A 48 8.22 -10.00 3.71
N TYR A 49 9.40 -9.57 4.15
CA TYR A 49 10.18 -8.52 3.48
C TYR A 49 10.52 -8.89 2.03
N ALA A 50 10.98 -10.11 1.80
CA ALA A 50 11.33 -10.60 0.48
C ALA A 50 10.11 -10.69 -0.46
N GLY A 51 8.94 -11.09 0.08
CA GLY A 51 7.67 -11.04 -0.64
C GLY A 51 7.26 -9.62 -1.04
N ILE A 52 7.21 -8.70 -0.08
CA ILE A 52 6.74 -7.32 -0.30
C ILE A 52 7.61 -6.56 -1.32
N ARG A 53 8.95 -6.66 -1.23
CA ARG A 53 9.86 -5.96 -2.15
C ARG A 53 9.66 -6.34 -3.62
N ARG A 54 9.17 -7.55 -3.90
CA ARG A 54 8.91 -8.03 -5.27
C ARG A 54 7.57 -7.52 -5.84
N SER A 55 6.66 -7.04 -5.00
CA SER A 55 5.34 -6.55 -5.42
C SER A 55 5.39 -5.41 -6.44
N THR A 56 6.53 -4.73 -6.61
CA THR A 56 6.68 -3.68 -7.62
C THR A 56 6.87 -4.22 -9.04
N ARG A 57 7.10 -5.54 -9.23
CA ARG A 57 7.21 -6.20 -10.55
C ARG A 57 6.64 -7.63 -10.56
N ASN A 58 5.46 -7.80 -11.17
CA ASN A 58 4.94 -9.02 -11.85
C ASN A 58 5.07 -10.41 -11.16
N GLY A 59 5.06 -10.52 -9.83
CA GLY A 59 5.30 -11.79 -9.11
C GLY A 59 4.25 -12.19 -8.06
N SER A 60 2.95 -12.16 -8.36
CA SER A 60 1.87 -12.43 -7.39
C SER A 60 1.96 -13.78 -6.68
N LEU A 61 2.34 -14.86 -7.38
CA LEU A 61 2.41 -16.22 -6.82
C LEU A 61 3.52 -16.38 -5.76
N LEU A 62 4.73 -15.88 -6.02
CA LEU A 62 5.78 -15.91 -5.00
C LEU A 62 5.40 -15.04 -3.80
N VAL A 63 4.78 -13.87 -4.03
CA VAL A 63 4.31 -13.00 -2.93
C VAL A 63 3.34 -13.76 -2.04
N ALA A 64 2.34 -14.42 -2.64
CA ALA A 64 1.36 -15.22 -1.89
C ALA A 64 2.00 -16.40 -1.16
N LEU A 65 2.95 -17.10 -1.78
CA LEU A 65 3.71 -18.17 -1.13
C LEU A 65 4.50 -17.64 0.09
N CYS A 66 5.28 -16.57 -0.09
CA CYS A 66 6.08 -15.98 0.98
C CYS A 66 5.22 -15.50 2.15
N LEU A 67 4.11 -14.81 1.88
CA LEU A 67 3.23 -14.33 2.94
C LEU A 67 2.51 -15.47 3.66
N THR A 68 2.07 -16.51 2.93
CA THR A 68 1.42 -17.70 3.53
C THR A 68 2.38 -18.44 4.46
N LEU A 69 3.61 -18.70 4.01
CA LEU A 69 4.64 -19.36 4.82
C LEU A 69 5.07 -18.51 6.02
N SER A 70 5.15 -17.20 5.83
CA SER A 70 5.48 -16.27 6.91
C SER A 70 4.41 -16.26 7.99
N ALA A 71 3.12 -16.25 7.60
CA ALA A 71 2.00 -16.38 8.52
C ALA A 71 2.05 -17.73 9.26
N LEU A 72 2.24 -18.84 8.54
CA LEU A 72 2.40 -20.18 9.12
C LEU A 72 3.49 -20.20 10.20
N TRP A 73 4.71 -19.77 9.86
CA TRP A 73 5.85 -19.80 10.78
C TRP A 73 5.70 -18.84 11.96
N SER A 74 5.04 -17.69 11.77
CA SER A 74 4.77 -16.79 12.88
C SER A 74 3.81 -17.39 13.90
N GLY A 75 2.69 -17.98 13.46
CA GLY A 75 1.72 -18.60 14.37
C GLY A 75 2.27 -19.87 15.01
N TYR A 76 2.91 -20.72 14.21
CA TYR A 76 3.58 -21.94 14.67
C TYR A 76 4.66 -21.62 15.70
N GLY A 77 5.51 -20.62 15.42
CA GLY A 77 6.59 -20.20 16.31
C GLY A 77 6.09 -19.69 17.67
N VAL A 78 5.03 -18.88 17.70
CA VAL A 78 4.42 -18.44 18.98
C VAL A 78 3.86 -19.63 19.75
N ILE A 79 3.18 -20.57 19.09
CA ILE A 79 2.60 -21.74 19.77
C ILE A 79 3.71 -22.63 20.36
N LEU A 80 4.82 -22.82 19.66
CA LEU A 80 5.98 -23.55 20.20
C LEU A 80 6.58 -22.86 21.43
N VAL A 81 6.65 -21.52 21.43
CA VAL A 81 7.10 -20.76 22.60
C VAL A 81 6.12 -20.95 23.77
N LEU A 82 4.81 -20.86 23.53
CA LEU A 82 3.80 -21.08 24.57
C LEU A 82 3.86 -22.51 25.14
N ALA A 83 3.98 -23.52 24.27
CA ALA A 83 4.13 -24.91 24.67
C ALA A 83 5.39 -25.12 25.51
N GLY A 84 6.53 -24.56 25.06
CA GLY A 84 7.80 -24.70 25.75
C GLY A 84 7.89 -23.95 27.09
N GLN A 85 7.06 -22.93 27.30
CA GLN A 85 6.91 -22.22 28.58
C GLN A 85 5.86 -22.84 29.51
N GLY A 86 5.22 -23.95 29.12
CA GLY A 86 4.19 -24.61 29.91
C GLY A 86 2.85 -23.87 29.96
N ALA A 87 2.61 -22.90 29.07
CA ALA A 87 1.33 -22.18 28.98
C ALA A 87 0.20 -23.01 28.38
N LEU A 88 0.49 -24.23 27.89
CA LEU A 88 -0.43 -25.21 27.33
C LEU A 88 -0.43 -26.50 28.18
N PRO A 89 -1.09 -26.50 29.35
CA PRO A 89 -0.88 -27.53 30.36
C PRO A 89 -1.62 -28.85 30.11
N ALA A 90 -2.71 -28.88 29.35
CA ALA A 90 -3.49 -30.11 29.19
C ALA A 90 -2.95 -31.01 28.07
N PRO A 91 -3.00 -32.35 28.24
CA PRO A 91 -2.62 -33.28 27.19
C PRO A 91 -3.51 -33.08 25.96
N GLY A 92 -2.90 -32.76 24.81
CA GLY A 92 -3.61 -32.45 23.57
C GLY A 92 -3.83 -30.97 23.29
N ASP A 93 -3.58 -30.05 24.24
CA ASP A 93 -3.70 -28.60 23.99
C ASP A 93 -2.73 -28.14 22.89
N ALA A 94 -1.50 -28.65 22.87
CA ALA A 94 -0.54 -28.32 21.81
C ALA A 94 -1.05 -28.76 20.42
N ARG A 95 -1.70 -29.92 20.33
CA ARG A 95 -2.32 -30.43 19.10
C ARG A 95 -3.46 -29.52 18.65
N ASP A 96 -4.41 -29.27 19.56
CA ASP A 96 -5.61 -28.48 19.27
C ASP A 96 -5.23 -27.03 18.91
N ALA A 97 -4.16 -26.48 19.50
CA ALA A 97 -3.63 -25.17 19.14
C ALA A 97 -3.06 -25.12 17.71
N LEU A 98 -2.34 -26.15 17.25
CA LEU A 98 -1.66 -26.16 15.95
C LEU A 98 -2.59 -26.46 14.76
N LEU A 99 -3.59 -27.32 14.98
CA LEU A 99 -4.48 -27.86 13.94
C LEU A 99 -5.08 -26.81 12.97
N PRO A 100 -5.68 -25.70 13.42
CA PRO A 100 -6.31 -24.73 12.51
C PRO A 100 -5.32 -24.08 11.54
N GLY A 101 -4.13 -23.71 12.03
CA GLY A 101 -3.10 -23.09 11.21
C GLY A 101 -2.47 -24.07 10.22
N LEU A 102 -2.24 -25.31 10.63
CA LEU A 102 -1.75 -26.38 9.74
C LEU A 102 -2.77 -26.68 8.64
N ALA A 103 -4.04 -26.88 8.99
CA ALA A 103 -5.11 -27.18 8.03
C ALA A 103 -5.28 -26.06 6.99
N THR A 104 -5.26 -24.80 7.44
CA THR A 104 -5.34 -23.63 6.56
C THR A 104 -4.13 -23.55 5.64
N SER A 105 -2.93 -23.74 6.19
CA SER A 105 -1.69 -23.63 5.42
C SER A 105 -1.62 -24.72 4.35
N THR A 106 -2.01 -25.95 4.68
CA THR A 106 -2.16 -27.04 3.71
C THR A 106 -3.09 -26.64 2.56
N LEU A 107 -4.29 -26.13 2.85
CA LEU A 107 -5.24 -25.70 1.82
C LEU A 107 -4.67 -24.56 0.97
N ALA A 108 -4.13 -23.51 1.60
CA ALA A 108 -3.55 -22.37 0.92
C ALA A 108 -2.40 -22.77 -0.02
N LEU A 109 -1.52 -23.66 0.44
CA LEU A 109 -0.41 -24.19 -0.35
C LEU A 109 -0.88 -25.09 -1.50
N LEU A 110 -1.94 -25.88 -1.32
CA LEU A 110 -2.57 -26.64 -2.41
C LEU A 110 -3.18 -25.73 -3.49
N LEU A 111 -3.85 -24.64 -3.10
CA LEU A 111 -4.37 -23.64 -4.05
C LEU A 111 -3.22 -22.97 -4.83
N LEU A 112 -2.14 -22.59 -4.14
CA LEU A 112 -0.95 -22.03 -4.77
C LEU A 112 -0.26 -23.03 -5.70
N ALA A 113 -0.19 -24.31 -5.32
CA ALA A 113 0.36 -25.37 -6.14
C ALA A 113 -0.46 -25.56 -7.42
N LEU A 114 -1.78 -25.68 -7.30
CA LEU A 114 -2.70 -25.83 -8.42
C LEU A 114 -2.55 -24.67 -9.41
N VAL A 115 -2.59 -23.43 -8.92
CA VAL A 115 -2.44 -22.24 -9.77
C VAL A 115 -1.03 -22.16 -10.36
N GLY A 116 0.00 -22.54 -9.60
CA GLY A 116 1.38 -22.61 -10.09
C GLY A 116 1.54 -23.57 -11.27
N PHE A 117 0.93 -24.76 -11.22
CA PHE A 117 0.90 -25.71 -12.34
C PHE A 117 0.13 -25.14 -13.54
N LEU A 118 -1.06 -24.58 -13.31
CA LEU A 118 -1.88 -23.98 -14.38
C LEU A 118 -1.23 -22.75 -15.03
N SER A 119 -0.41 -22.02 -14.28
CA SER A 119 0.27 -20.79 -14.74
C SER A 119 1.63 -21.04 -15.38
N GLY A 120 2.09 -22.30 -15.44
CA GLY A 120 3.39 -22.66 -16.00
C GLY A 120 4.58 -22.22 -15.12
N GLU A 121 4.40 -22.16 -13.80
CA GLU A 121 5.47 -21.90 -12.82
C GLU A 121 5.72 -23.17 -11.97
N PRO A 122 6.26 -24.26 -12.57
CA PRO A 122 6.32 -25.60 -11.96
C PRO A 122 7.18 -25.63 -10.70
N PHE A 123 8.18 -24.76 -10.61
CA PHE A 123 9.03 -24.65 -9.42
C PHE A 123 8.26 -24.20 -8.18
N LEU A 124 7.51 -23.09 -8.28
CA LEU A 124 6.71 -22.61 -7.14
C LEU A 124 5.61 -23.61 -6.81
N ALA A 125 5.06 -24.27 -7.83
CA ALA A 125 4.07 -25.32 -7.65
C ALA A 125 4.62 -26.50 -6.86
N LEU A 126 5.81 -26.99 -7.22
CA LEU A 126 6.48 -28.11 -6.54
C LEU A 126 6.83 -27.75 -5.10
N LEU A 127 7.35 -26.53 -4.88
CA LEU A 127 7.69 -26.05 -3.55
C LEU A 127 6.44 -25.95 -2.64
N ALA A 128 5.34 -25.41 -3.17
CA ALA A 128 4.07 -25.34 -2.47
C ALA A 128 3.49 -26.75 -2.20
N THR A 129 3.59 -27.66 -3.16
CA THR A 129 3.13 -29.06 -3.01
C THR A 129 3.91 -29.80 -1.93
N ALA A 130 5.24 -29.71 -1.94
CA ALA A 130 6.10 -30.34 -0.95
C ALA A 130 5.80 -29.82 0.47
N MET A 131 5.58 -28.51 0.60
CA MET A 131 5.19 -27.94 1.90
C MET A 131 3.77 -28.37 2.32
N ALA A 132 2.81 -28.40 1.39
CA ALA A 132 1.44 -28.85 1.69
C ALA A 132 1.42 -30.31 2.16
N LEU A 133 2.27 -31.16 1.56
CA LEU A 133 2.44 -32.55 1.99
C LEU A 133 3.05 -32.62 3.39
N ALA A 134 4.08 -31.82 3.69
CA ALA A 134 4.69 -31.79 5.01
C ALA A 134 3.65 -31.42 6.10
N THR A 135 2.90 -30.33 5.90
CA THR A 135 1.86 -29.90 6.85
C THR A 135 0.70 -30.89 6.95
N SER A 136 0.36 -31.61 5.86
CA SER A 136 -0.66 -32.67 5.88
C SER A 136 -0.22 -33.88 6.71
N HIS A 137 1.04 -34.31 6.56
CA HIS A 137 1.58 -35.43 7.33
C HIS A 137 1.70 -35.08 8.82
N GLU A 138 2.00 -33.82 9.14
CA GLU A 138 2.03 -33.35 10.53
C GLU A 138 0.64 -33.43 11.18
N ILE A 139 -0.41 -33.03 10.46
CA ILE A 139 -1.80 -33.22 10.92
C ILE A 139 -2.07 -34.72 11.16
N ALA A 140 -1.66 -35.61 10.24
CA ALA A 140 -1.86 -37.05 10.40
C ALA A 140 -1.10 -37.63 11.61
N LEU A 141 0.15 -37.21 11.83
CA LEU A 141 0.98 -37.58 12.99
C LEU A 141 0.30 -37.23 14.31
N HIS A 142 -0.40 -36.09 14.36
CA HIS A 142 -1.14 -35.64 15.54
C HIS A 142 -2.37 -36.50 15.89
N TYR A 143 -2.92 -37.26 14.94
CA TYR A 143 -4.02 -38.20 15.16
C TYR A 143 -3.55 -39.64 15.34
N SER A 144 -2.43 -40.01 14.73
CA SER A 144 -1.92 -41.37 14.73
C SER A 144 -0.39 -41.37 14.89
N SER A 145 0.06 -41.72 16.09
CA SER A 145 1.50 -41.82 16.41
C SER A 145 2.21 -42.99 15.69
N SER A 146 1.46 -43.89 15.02
CA SER A 146 2.05 -44.93 14.19
C SER A 146 2.61 -44.39 12.87
N LEU A 147 2.12 -43.24 12.39
CA LEU A 147 2.80 -42.48 11.35
C LEU A 147 3.98 -41.75 12.00
N GLY A 148 5.16 -42.37 12.04
CA GLY A 148 6.34 -41.74 12.65
C GLY A 148 6.67 -40.35 12.08
N PRO A 149 7.42 -39.50 12.81
CA PRO A 149 7.69 -38.11 12.42
C PRO A 149 8.62 -37.98 11.19
N SER A 150 9.22 -39.10 10.76
CA SER A 150 10.12 -39.17 9.61
C SER A 150 9.47 -38.69 8.30
N ALA A 151 8.17 -38.91 8.10
CA ALA A 151 7.46 -38.44 6.91
C ALA A 151 7.38 -36.90 6.86
N VAL A 152 7.12 -36.27 8.01
CA VAL A 152 7.11 -34.81 8.16
C VAL A 152 8.50 -34.24 7.91
N ALA A 153 9.52 -34.86 8.50
CA ALA A 153 10.92 -34.48 8.29
C ALA A 153 11.34 -34.59 6.81
N CYS A 154 10.92 -35.65 6.12
CA CYS A 154 11.18 -35.85 4.69
C CYS A 154 10.52 -34.76 3.83
N GLY A 155 9.27 -34.41 4.12
CA GLY A 155 8.57 -33.32 3.43
C GLY A 155 9.31 -31.98 3.55
N HIS A 156 9.73 -31.61 4.75
CA HIS A 156 10.52 -30.39 4.96
C HIS A 156 11.92 -30.46 4.36
N LEU A 157 12.58 -31.64 4.39
CA LEU A 157 13.87 -31.85 3.74
C LEU A 157 13.75 -31.64 2.22
N LEU A 158 12.70 -32.13 1.59
CA LEU A 158 12.44 -31.91 0.17
C LEU A 158 12.30 -30.42 -0.16
N VAL A 159 11.54 -29.67 0.65
CA VAL A 159 11.42 -28.20 0.51
C VAL A 159 12.78 -27.52 0.67
N CYS A 160 13.60 -27.96 1.64
CA CYS A 160 14.94 -27.43 1.86
C CYS A 160 15.86 -27.67 0.65
N LEU A 161 15.88 -28.88 0.11
CA LEU A 161 16.69 -29.23 -1.06
C LEU A 161 16.25 -28.48 -2.31
N LEU A 162 14.94 -28.39 -2.57
CA LEU A 162 14.39 -27.62 -3.69
C LEU A 162 14.70 -26.13 -3.55
N GLY A 163 14.41 -25.52 -2.39
CA GLY A 163 14.70 -24.11 -2.14
C GLY A 163 16.19 -23.80 -2.27
N GLY A 164 17.05 -24.65 -1.71
CA GLY A 164 18.50 -24.54 -1.78
C GLY A 164 19.05 -24.67 -3.20
N TYR A 165 18.60 -25.66 -3.97
CA TYR A 165 19.02 -25.87 -5.37
C TYR A 165 18.71 -24.65 -6.25
N PHE A 166 17.49 -24.12 -6.14
CA PHE A 166 17.08 -22.96 -6.94
C PHE A 166 17.73 -21.65 -6.46
N ALA A 167 17.93 -21.48 -5.15
CA ALA A 167 18.69 -20.36 -4.62
C ALA A 167 20.14 -20.37 -5.12
N LEU A 168 20.80 -21.54 -5.04
CA LEU A 168 22.17 -21.75 -5.50
C LEU A 168 22.28 -21.51 -7.00
N GLY A 169 21.36 -22.05 -7.82
CA GLY A 169 21.34 -21.83 -9.27
C GLY A 169 21.24 -20.35 -9.63
N ARG A 170 20.41 -19.58 -8.92
CA ARG A 170 20.30 -18.12 -9.14
C ARG A 170 21.51 -17.34 -8.66
N ILE A 171 22.13 -17.75 -7.57
CA ILE A 171 23.38 -17.13 -7.08
C ILE A 171 24.50 -17.41 -8.08
N LEU A 172 24.65 -18.66 -8.54
CA LEU A 172 25.63 -19.04 -9.55
C LEU A 172 25.41 -18.31 -10.88
N TYR A 173 24.17 -18.24 -11.36
CA TYR A 173 23.82 -17.47 -12.55
C TYR A 173 24.22 -16.00 -12.41
N PHE A 174 23.96 -15.40 -11.25
CA PHE A 174 24.33 -14.01 -10.97
C PHE A 174 25.84 -13.80 -10.89
N LEU A 175 26.56 -14.63 -10.12
CA LEU A 175 28.01 -14.54 -9.93
C LEU A 175 28.77 -14.79 -11.24
N THR A 176 28.28 -15.69 -12.08
CA THR A 176 28.92 -16.04 -13.36
C THR A 176 28.48 -15.17 -14.52
N LYS A 177 27.67 -14.13 -14.27
CA LYS A 177 27.08 -13.23 -15.29
C LYS A 177 26.38 -14.01 -16.41
N GLY A 178 25.64 -15.05 -16.06
CA GLY A 178 24.87 -15.88 -16.99
C GLY A 178 25.64 -16.99 -17.71
N ARG A 179 26.92 -17.24 -17.37
CA ARG A 179 27.71 -18.32 -17.98
C ARG A 179 27.36 -19.71 -17.45
N VAL A 180 26.92 -19.80 -16.20
CA VAL A 180 26.51 -21.06 -15.57
C VAL A 180 25.04 -20.95 -15.19
N ALA A 181 24.23 -21.82 -15.75
CA ALA A 181 22.81 -21.93 -15.44
C ALA A 181 22.52 -23.39 -15.07
N LEU A 182 22.04 -23.62 -13.84
CA LEU A 182 21.68 -24.97 -13.41
C LEU A 182 20.36 -25.37 -14.07
N PRO A 183 20.18 -26.64 -14.49
CA PRO A 183 18.97 -27.10 -15.16
C PRO A 183 17.70 -26.71 -14.39
N GLY A 184 16.77 -26.05 -15.08
CA GLY A 184 15.48 -25.62 -14.52
C GLY A 184 15.54 -24.38 -13.62
N THR A 185 16.74 -23.85 -13.32
CA THR A 185 16.91 -22.60 -12.54
C THR A 185 17.00 -21.35 -13.41
N ASP A 186 16.98 -21.54 -14.73
CA ASP A 186 17.09 -20.48 -15.74
C ASP A 186 16.04 -19.40 -15.50
N LEU A 187 16.52 -18.15 -15.38
CA LEU A 187 15.64 -17.01 -15.59
C LEU A 187 15.26 -17.06 -17.05
N ALA A 188 14.07 -17.55 -17.36
CA ALA A 188 13.57 -17.54 -18.73
C ALA A 188 13.87 -16.18 -19.35
N GLU A 189 14.67 -16.15 -20.42
CA GLU A 189 14.71 -15.01 -21.35
C GLU A 189 13.32 -14.93 -21.99
N LYS A 190 12.35 -14.44 -21.23
CA LYS A 190 11.11 -13.98 -21.81
C LYS A 190 11.51 -12.76 -22.62
N LYS A 191 11.76 -12.97 -23.92
CA LYS A 191 11.51 -11.97 -24.96
C LYS A 191 10.34 -11.14 -24.47
N ALA A 192 10.55 -9.83 -24.35
CA ALA A 192 9.52 -8.86 -24.05
C ALA A 192 8.45 -8.95 -25.14
N ARG A 193 7.60 -9.98 -25.05
CA ARG A 193 6.32 -10.01 -25.74
C ARG A 193 5.52 -8.95 -25.04
N GLU A 194 5.30 -7.86 -25.77
CA GLU A 194 4.29 -6.84 -25.52
C GLU A 194 2.96 -7.53 -25.17
N GLN A 195 2.79 -7.90 -23.91
CA GLN A 195 1.48 -8.13 -23.33
C GLN A 195 0.97 -6.74 -23.00
N GLY A 196 0.06 -6.28 -23.86
CA GLY A 196 -0.63 -5.01 -23.73
C GLY A 196 -1.05 -4.74 -22.29
N TRP A 197 -0.73 -3.52 -21.87
CA TRP A 197 -1.30 -2.78 -20.75
C TRP A 197 -1.75 -3.64 -19.56
N ALA A 198 -0.83 -3.75 -18.60
CA ALA A 198 -1.04 -4.03 -17.19
C ALA A 198 -2.51 -3.93 -16.75
N SER A 199 -3.14 -5.07 -16.44
CA SER A 199 -4.29 -5.03 -15.55
C SER A 199 -3.79 -4.52 -14.19
N SER A 200 -4.42 -3.47 -13.68
CA SER A 200 -4.11 -2.86 -12.40
C SER A 200 -4.63 -3.74 -11.24
N ASP A 201 -4.26 -5.01 -11.23
CA ASP A 201 -4.75 -5.95 -10.22
C ASP A 201 -3.82 -5.90 -9.00
N ASN A 202 -4.41 -5.63 -7.83
CA ASN A 202 -3.72 -5.56 -6.55
C ASN A 202 -3.17 -6.96 -6.16
N PRO A 203 -1.83 -7.15 -6.13
CA PRO A 203 -1.23 -8.48 -5.93
C PRO A 203 -1.42 -9.02 -4.50
N PHE A 204 -1.94 -8.20 -3.57
CA PHE A 204 -2.12 -8.55 -2.16
C PHE A 204 -3.53 -9.06 -1.83
N VAL A 205 -4.47 -9.01 -2.78
CA VAL A 205 -5.85 -9.47 -2.56
C VAL A 205 -5.90 -10.95 -2.19
N ALA A 206 -5.27 -11.82 -2.99
CA ALA A 206 -5.24 -13.26 -2.72
C ALA A 206 -4.60 -13.60 -1.36
N PRO A 207 -3.40 -13.08 -1.00
CA PRO A 207 -2.85 -13.24 0.34
C PRO A 207 -3.82 -12.80 1.46
N GLY A 208 -4.54 -11.68 1.28
CA GLY A 208 -5.49 -11.18 2.29
C GLY A 208 -6.70 -12.11 2.47
N LEU A 209 -7.18 -12.70 1.37
CA LEU A 209 -8.24 -13.71 1.41
C LEU A 209 -7.77 -15.00 2.11
N LEU A 210 -6.53 -15.44 1.88
CA LEU A 210 -5.96 -16.60 2.58
C LEU A 210 -5.84 -16.38 4.10
N LEU A 211 -5.59 -15.15 4.55
CA LEU A 211 -5.61 -14.82 5.98
C LEU A 211 -7.02 -14.82 6.56
N ASN A 212 -8.05 -14.51 5.77
CA ASN A 212 -9.44 -14.72 6.20
C ASN A 212 -9.78 -16.22 6.33
N VAL A 213 -9.21 -17.09 5.49
CA VAL A 213 -9.29 -18.55 5.66
C VAL A 213 -8.63 -18.95 6.98
N LEU A 214 -7.45 -18.40 7.30
CA LEU A 214 -6.72 -18.68 8.55
C LEU A 214 -7.52 -18.26 9.78
N TRP A 215 -8.14 -17.08 9.75
CA TRP A 215 -9.00 -16.62 10.83
C TRP A 215 -10.23 -17.51 10.99
N ALA A 216 -10.90 -17.87 9.88
CA ALA A 216 -12.13 -18.65 9.93
C ALA A 216 -11.89 -20.08 10.42
N SER A 217 -10.75 -20.68 10.07
CA SER A 217 -10.42 -22.07 10.41
C SER A 217 -10.41 -22.34 11.92
N VAL A 218 -10.02 -21.37 12.74
CA VAL A 218 -10.06 -21.47 14.22
C VAL A 218 -11.48 -21.84 14.69
N PHE A 219 -12.50 -21.23 14.10
CA PHE A 219 -13.90 -21.46 14.45
C PHE A 219 -14.49 -22.68 13.73
N CYS A 220 -14.09 -22.92 12.48
CA CYS A 220 -14.49 -24.11 11.73
C CYS A 220 -14.05 -25.40 12.42
N CYS A 221 -12.79 -25.45 12.87
CA CYS A 221 -12.25 -26.62 13.57
C CYS A 221 -13.03 -26.93 14.84
N ARG A 222 -13.49 -25.91 15.57
CA ARG A 222 -14.35 -26.10 16.74
C ARG A 222 -15.71 -26.67 16.35
N LEU A 223 -16.35 -26.10 15.34
CA LEU A 223 -17.69 -26.50 14.90
C LEU A 223 -17.72 -27.91 14.33
N LEU A 224 -16.70 -28.28 13.55
CA LEU A 224 -16.57 -29.61 12.94
C LEU A 224 -16.12 -30.69 13.96
N GLY A 225 -15.91 -30.33 15.22
CA GLY A 225 -15.44 -31.27 16.26
C GLY A 225 -13.97 -31.67 16.12
N VAL A 226 -13.19 -30.97 15.29
CA VAL A 226 -11.74 -31.18 15.12
C VAL A 226 -10.98 -30.73 16.37
N THR A 227 -11.39 -29.62 16.97
CA THR A 227 -10.88 -29.13 18.26
C THR A 227 -11.95 -29.16 19.34
N HIS A 228 -11.58 -29.56 20.55
CA HIS A 228 -12.56 -29.82 21.63
C HIS A 228 -13.00 -28.56 22.37
N ARG A 229 -12.19 -27.50 22.36
CA ARG A 229 -12.49 -26.21 22.98
C ARG A 229 -11.71 -25.10 22.29
N LEU A 230 -12.23 -23.87 22.38
CA LEU A 230 -11.48 -22.68 22.05
C LEU A 230 -10.81 -22.15 23.32
N PHE A 231 -9.54 -21.81 23.23
CA PHE A 231 -8.70 -21.42 24.38
C PHE A 231 -7.50 -20.59 23.91
N LEU A 232 -6.65 -20.17 24.86
CA LEU A 232 -5.46 -19.33 24.65
C LEU A 232 -4.57 -19.75 23.47
N GLY A 233 -4.39 -21.05 23.23
CA GLY A 233 -3.51 -21.57 22.16
C GLY A 233 -3.94 -21.20 20.74
N HIS A 234 -5.19 -20.75 20.55
CA HIS A 234 -5.71 -20.32 19.24
C HIS A 234 -5.49 -18.82 18.96
N VAL A 235 -5.17 -18.03 19.99
CA VAL A 235 -4.92 -16.58 19.88
C VAL A 235 -3.83 -16.25 18.87
N PRO A 236 -2.69 -17.00 18.80
CA PRO A 236 -1.65 -16.72 17.83
C PRO A 236 -2.14 -16.70 16.38
N TRP A 237 -3.03 -17.62 15.98
CA TRP A 237 -3.56 -17.66 14.61
C TRP A 237 -4.43 -16.45 14.28
N LEU A 238 -5.28 -16.04 15.21
CA LEU A 238 -6.16 -14.87 15.03
C LEU A 238 -5.34 -13.57 14.96
N TRP A 239 -4.32 -13.43 15.80
CA TRP A 239 -3.48 -12.23 15.81
C TRP A 239 -2.46 -12.20 14.66
N VAL A 240 -1.97 -13.35 14.20
CA VAL A 240 -1.19 -13.45 12.96
C VAL A 240 -2.06 -13.05 11.77
N ALA A 241 -3.29 -13.56 11.67
CA ALA A 241 -4.22 -13.12 10.63
C ALA A 241 -4.42 -11.61 10.69
N GLY A 242 -4.75 -11.04 11.86
CA GLY A 242 -4.96 -9.61 12.04
C GLY A 242 -3.75 -8.74 11.67
N THR A 243 -2.55 -9.08 12.15
CA THR A 243 -1.31 -8.31 11.90
C THR A 243 -0.92 -8.31 10.42
N PHE A 244 -1.00 -9.45 9.74
CA PHE A 244 -0.71 -9.51 8.31
C PHE A 244 -1.79 -8.77 7.50
N GLN A 245 -3.05 -8.83 7.93
CA GLN A 245 -4.17 -8.10 7.30
C GLN A 245 -3.98 -6.59 7.38
N VAL A 246 -3.43 -6.06 8.50
CA VAL A 246 -3.01 -4.66 8.60
C VAL A 246 -1.92 -4.34 7.58
N GLY A 247 -0.91 -5.20 7.44
CA GLY A 247 0.14 -5.03 6.42
C GLY A 247 -0.43 -4.98 5.00
N ILE A 248 -1.35 -5.90 4.68
CA ILE A 248 -2.03 -5.98 3.38
C ILE A 248 -2.94 -4.78 3.15
N CYS A 249 -3.61 -4.27 4.18
CA CYS A 249 -4.38 -3.02 4.13
C CYS A 249 -3.50 -1.85 3.66
N VAL A 250 -2.32 -1.66 4.28
CA VAL A 250 -1.36 -0.62 3.87
C VAL A 250 -0.90 -0.80 2.42
N LEU A 251 -0.56 -2.04 2.06
CA LEU A 251 -0.06 -2.36 0.73
C LEU A 251 -1.15 -2.19 -0.34
N SER A 252 -2.40 -2.46 -0.02
CA SER A 252 -3.56 -2.24 -0.89
C SER A 252 -3.85 -0.74 -1.08
N TYR A 253 -3.73 0.07 -0.02
CA TYR A 253 -3.72 1.54 -0.17
C TYR A 253 -2.57 2.03 -1.04
N ARG A 254 -1.40 1.39 -0.94
CA ARG A 254 -0.26 1.71 -1.81
C ARG A 254 -0.52 1.34 -3.27
N ALA A 255 -1.25 0.25 -3.51
CA ALA A 255 -1.72 -0.21 -4.80
C ALA A 255 -2.93 0.58 -5.35
N MET A 256 -3.42 1.59 -4.62
CA MET A 256 -4.59 2.41 -4.99
C MET A 256 -5.92 1.63 -5.01
N ASP A 257 -5.99 0.52 -4.28
CA ASP A 257 -7.20 -0.30 -4.13
C ASP A 257 -7.85 -0.03 -2.76
N VAL A 258 -8.63 1.04 -2.71
CA VAL A 258 -9.20 1.61 -1.49
C VAL A 258 -10.27 0.70 -0.87
N LEU A 259 -11.10 0.08 -1.70
CA LEU A 259 -12.22 -0.74 -1.23
C LEU A 259 -11.69 -2.02 -0.56
N MET A 260 -10.76 -2.72 -1.22
CA MET A 260 -10.14 -3.90 -0.62
C MET A 260 -9.26 -3.53 0.57
N ALA A 261 -8.53 -2.40 0.52
CA ALA A 261 -7.78 -1.92 1.68
C ALA A 261 -8.69 -1.70 2.90
N THR A 262 -9.86 -1.08 2.70
CA THR A 262 -10.83 -0.86 3.78
C THR A 262 -11.40 -2.19 4.29
N ALA A 263 -11.72 -3.13 3.39
CA ALA A 263 -12.20 -4.46 3.75
C ALA A 263 -11.18 -5.24 4.60
N PHE A 264 -9.91 -5.20 4.22
CA PHE A 264 -8.81 -5.80 5.00
C PHE A 264 -8.60 -5.11 6.34
N GLY A 265 -8.82 -3.79 6.42
CA GLY A 265 -8.87 -3.07 7.70
C GLY A 265 -9.98 -3.61 8.61
N PHE A 266 -11.18 -3.84 8.09
CA PHE A 266 -12.30 -4.38 8.88
C PHE A 266 -12.09 -5.83 9.33
N THR A 267 -11.57 -6.69 8.46
CA THR A 267 -11.26 -8.08 8.84
C THR A 267 -10.08 -8.16 9.81
N ALA A 268 -9.13 -7.22 9.76
CA ALA A 268 -8.10 -7.08 10.79
C ALA A 268 -8.71 -6.76 12.16
N ILE A 269 -9.69 -5.84 12.21
CA ILE A 269 -10.42 -5.52 13.44
C ILE A 269 -11.06 -6.80 13.98
N LEU A 270 -11.83 -7.54 13.18
CA LEU A 270 -12.49 -8.83 13.52
C LEU A 270 -11.51 -9.95 13.95
N SER A 271 -10.25 -9.85 13.56
CA SER A 271 -9.20 -10.80 13.94
C SER A 271 -8.60 -10.49 15.32
N PHE A 272 -8.32 -9.21 15.60
CA PHE A 272 -7.78 -8.78 16.90
C PHE A 272 -8.73 -8.98 18.07
N ALA A 273 -9.97 -8.52 17.92
CA ALA A 273 -10.98 -9.48 17.56
C ALA A 273 -11.18 -10.70 18.45
N GLY A 274 -11.62 -11.77 17.77
CA GLY A 274 -11.71 -13.09 18.35
C GLY A 274 -10.50 -13.50 19.21
N GLY A 275 -9.27 -13.04 18.87
CA GLY A 275 -8.09 -13.29 19.69
C GLY A 275 -8.17 -12.73 21.11
N TYR A 276 -8.62 -11.49 21.29
CA TYR A 276 -8.84 -10.96 22.63
C TYR A 276 -9.98 -11.67 23.36
N SER A 277 -11.05 -12.07 22.67
CA SER A 277 -12.15 -12.82 23.32
C SER A 277 -11.68 -14.17 23.86
N LEU A 278 -10.64 -14.76 23.27
CA LEU A 278 -10.01 -15.98 23.77
C LEU A 278 -8.97 -15.74 24.86
N LEU A 279 -8.38 -14.53 24.91
CA LEU A 279 -7.49 -14.12 25.99
C LEU A 279 -8.26 -13.73 27.25
N HIS A 280 -9.42 -13.08 27.12
CA HIS A 280 -10.19 -12.52 28.23
C HIS A 280 -10.45 -13.52 29.38
N PRO A 281 -10.84 -14.79 29.10
CA PRO A 281 -11.04 -15.81 30.12
C PRO A 281 -9.84 -16.05 31.07
N THR A 282 -8.63 -15.64 30.67
CA THR A 282 -7.43 -15.79 31.51
C THR A 282 -7.36 -14.80 32.66
N TRP A 283 -7.99 -13.63 32.53
CA TRP A 283 -8.04 -12.60 33.58
C TRP A 283 -9.37 -12.60 34.32
N GLN A 284 -10.45 -12.97 33.64
CA GLN A 284 -11.78 -13.06 34.22
C GLN A 284 -12.54 -14.26 33.70
N PRO A 285 -13.19 -15.04 34.57
CA PRO A 285 -13.90 -16.25 34.17
C PRO A 285 -15.20 -15.97 33.38
N GLU A 286 -15.68 -14.73 33.34
CA GLU A 286 -16.90 -14.36 32.62
C GLU A 286 -16.68 -14.23 31.11
N GLU A 287 -17.69 -14.63 30.33
CA GLU A 287 -17.65 -14.52 28.89
C GLU A 287 -17.75 -13.07 28.43
N PRO A 288 -16.87 -12.62 27.53
CA PRO A 288 -16.88 -11.25 27.03
C PRO A 288 -18.16 -10.95 26.21
N ALA A 289 -19.00 -10.03 26.69
CA ALA A 289 -20.18 -9.56 25.94
C ALA A 289 -19.79 -8.54 24.85
N LEU A 290 -20.19 -8.81 23.60
CA LEU A 290 -20.05 -7.86 22.49
C LEU A 290 -21.25 -6.91 22.49
N PRO A 291 -21.03 -5.59 22.46
CA PRO A 291 -22.14 -4.64 22.43
C PRO A 291 -22.90 -4.74 21.11
N THR A 292 -24.20 -5.04 21.16
CA THR A 292 -25.07 -5.15 19.99
C THR A 292 -25.01 -3.93 19.07
N PRO A 293 -25.00 -2.66 19.56
CA PRO A 293 -24.89 -1.49 18.70
C PRO A 293 -23.63 -1.49 17.82
N LEU A 294 -22.50 -1.95 18.35
CA LEU A 294 -21.23 -2.04 17.60
C LEU A 294 -21.36 -2.99 16.41
N LEU A 295 -21.91 -4.19 16.64
CA LEU A 295 -22.05 -5.22 15.61
C LEU A 295 -23.08 -4.83 14.53
N VAL A 296 -24.15 -4.14 14.92
CA VAL A 296 -25.13 -3.57 13.97
C VAL A 296 -24.48 -2.50 13.10
N VAL A 297 -23.73 -1.57 13.68
CA VAL A 297 -23.02 -0.55 12.91
C VAL A 297 -21.96 -1.18 12.01
N PHE A 298 -21.25 -2.20 12.50
CA PHE A 298 -20.23 -2.87 11.69
C PHE A 298 -20.83 -3.62 10.50
N SER A 299 -22.00 -4.25 10.68
CA SER A 299 -22.72 -4.90 9.58
C SER A 299 -23.18 -3.89 8.52
N ILE A 300 -23.62 -2.69 8.93
CA ILE A 300 -23.97 -1.60 8.02
C ILE A 300 -22.73 -1.13 7.23
N LEU A 301 -21.58 -0.95 7.90
CA LEU A 301 -20.34 -0.54 7.23
C LEU A 301 -19.86 -1.58 6.21
N PHE A 302 -19.93 -2.88 6.54
CA PHE A 302 -19.63 -3.96 5.59
C PHE A 302 -20.63 -3.99 4.44
N ALA A 303 -21.93 -3.78 4.70
CA ALA A 303 -22.97 -3.79 3.66
C ALA A 303 -22.78 -2.63 2.67
N LEU A 304 -22.46 -1.43 3.16
CA LEU A 304 -22.11 -0.29 2.30
C LEU A 304 -20.86 -0.60 1.48
N LEU A 305 -19.81 -1.11 2.10
CA LEU A 305 -18.59 -1.47 1.38
C LEU A 305 -18.85 -2.54 0.33
N ALA A 306 -19.69 -3.54 0.62
CA ALA A 306 -20.09 -4.60 -0.29
C ALA A 306 -20.87 -4.06 -1.49
N LEU A 307 -21.77 -3.11 -1.25
CA LEU A 307 -22.50 -2.40 -2.30
C LEU A 307 -21.52 -1.69 -3.25
N PHE A 308 -20.59 -0.90 -2.74
CA PHE A 308 -19.63 -0.18 -3.57
C PHE A 308 -18.64 -1.10 -4.28
N LEU A 309 -18.23 -2.21 -3.64
CA LEU A 309 -17.36 -3.21 -4.24
C LEU A 309 -18.06 -4.00 -5.35
N SER A 310 -19.37 -4.27 -5.20
CA SER A 310 -20.19 -4.91 -6.24
C SER A 310 -20.25 -4.10 -7.54
N LEU A 311 -20.05 -2.78 -7.47
CA LEU A 311 -19.95 -1.91 -8.66
C LEU A 311 -18.71 -2.21 -9.50
N GLN A 312 -17.63 -2.68 -8.88
CA GLN A 312 -16.39 -3.08 -9.54
C GLN A 312 -16.42 -4.56 -9.91
N SER A 313 -16.76 -5.42 -8.95
CA SER A 313 -16.75 -6.87 -9.04
C SER A 313 -17.89 -7.44 -8.19
N PRO A 314 -18.98 -7.96 -8.78
CA PRO A 314 -20.09 -8.52 -8.02
C PRO A 314 -19.68 -9.73 -7.17
N VAL A 315 -18.69 -10.51 -7.61
CA VAL A 315 -18.13 -11.63 -6.82
C VAL A 315 -17.53 -11.11 -5.51
N ASP A 316 -16.72 -10.05 -5.57
CA ASP A 316 -16.09 -9.48 -4.37
C ASP A 316 -17.13 -8.80 -3.45
N GLY A 317 -18.16 -8.16 -4.03
CA GLY A 317 -19.30 -7.63 -3.27
C GLY A 317 -20.10 -8.71 -2.55
N LEU A 318 -20.48 -9.80 -3.25
CA LEU A 318 -21.19 -10.95 -2.67
C LEU A 318 -20.37 -11.64 -1.57
N TYR A 319 -19.07 -11.77 -1.77
CA TYR A 319 -18.16 -12.29 -0.76
C TYR A 319 -18.22 -11.47 0.54
N LEU A 320 -18.21 -10.15 0.44
CA LEU A 320 -18.21 -9.28 1.61
C LEU A 320 -19.54 -9.32 2.38
N LEU A 321 -20.66 -9.68 1.73
CA LEU A 321 -21.94 -9.92 2.42
C LEU A 321 -21.88 -11.08 3.42
N VAL A 322 -20.98 -12.05 3.25
CA VAL A 322 -20.79 -13.12 4.24
C VAL A 322 -20.35 -12.53 5.60
N PHE A 323 -19.54 -11.47 5.60
CA PHE A 323 -19.16 -10.75 6.82
C PHE A 323 -20.31 -9.93 7.42
N VAL A 324 -21.26 -9.46 6.59
CA VAL A 324 -22.49 -8.83 7.08
C VAL A 324 -23.32 -9.85 7.86
N THR A 325 -23.56 -11.02 7.27
CA THR A 325 -24.24 -12.14 7.94
C THR A 325 -23.53 -12.54 9.22
N TYR A 326 -22.20 -12.54 9.22
CA TYR A 326 -21.40 -12.85 10.40
C TYR A 326 -21.61 -11.84 11.53
N CYS A 327 -21.57 -10.54 11.23
CA CYS A 327 -21.84 -9.49 12.22
C CYS A 327 -23.27 -9.55 12.76
N ILE A 328 -24.26 -9.84 11.90
CA ILE A 328 -25.66 -10.03 12.31
C ILE A 328 -25.80 -11.26 13.21
N ALA A 329 -25.18 -12.38 12.85
CA ALA A 329 -25.21 -13.60 13.66
C ALA A 329 -24.59 -13.38 15.05
N LEU A 330 -23.52 -12.58 15.14
CA LEU A 330 -22.95 -12.14 16.42
C LEU A 330 -23.92 -11.22 17.19
N ALA A 331 -24.61 -10.30 16.50
CA ALA A 331 -25.51 -9.33 17.12
C ALA A 331 -26.77 -9.97 17.73
N CYS A 332 -27.24 -11.09 17.16
CA CYS A 332 -28.36 -11.87 17.69
C CYS A 332 -28.06 -12.62 19.01
N SER A 333 -26.84 -12.45 19.55
CA SER A 333 -26.49 -12.79 20.93
C SER A 333 -26.88 -14.19 21.42
N PRO A 334 -26.42 -15.30 20.80
CA PRO A 334 -26.48 -16.61 21.45
C PRO A 334 -25.46 -16.79 22.61
N ARG A 335 -24.90 -15.69 23.16
CA ARG A 335 -23.79 -15.58 24.17
C ARG A 335 -22.36 -15.38 23.65
N GLY A 336 -22.14 -14.90 22.42
CA GLY A 336 -20.84 -14.37 21.97
C GLY A 336 -20.24 -15.03 20.72
N PHE A 337 -18.93 -14.87 20.51
CA PHE A 337 -18.21 -15.29 19.29
C PHE A 337 -18.27 -16.82 19.05
N PHE A 338 -18.42 -17.60 20.12
CA PHE A 338 -18.11 -19.02 20.16
C PHE A 338 -19.33 -19.96 20.09
N ALA A 339 -20.51 -19.46 19.72
CA ALA A 339 -21.71 -20.27 19.56
C ALA A 339 -21.89 -20.79 18.12
N ALA A 340 -22.71 -21.84 17.97
CA ALA A 340 -22.88 -22.55 16.70
C ALA A 340 -23.36 -21.66 15.53
N GLY A 341 -24.17 -20.63 15.80
CA GLY A 341 -24.65 -19.68 14.77
C GLY A 341 -23.50 -18.91 14.08
N PRO A 342 -22.76 -18.05 14.80
CA PRO A 342 -21.59 -17.36 14.28
C PRO A 342 -20.51 -18.30 13.71
N GLN A 343 -20.29 -19.46 14.35
CA GLN A 343 -19.33 -20.46 13.85
C GLN A 343 -19.78 -21.06 12.51
N GLY A 344 -21.07 -21.30 12.30
CA GLY A 344 -21.60 -21.76 11.01
C GLY A 344 -21.35 -20.75 9.90
N VAL A 345 -21.48 -19.45 10.20
CA VAL A 345 -21.12 -18.39 9.24
C VAL A 345 -19.61 -18.32 9.02
N ALA A 346 -18.77 -18.61 10.04
CA ALA A 346 -17.33 -18.72 9.84
C ALA A 346 -16.95 -19.83 8.84
N VAL A 347 -17.68 -20.95 8.82
CA VAL A 347 -17.51 -21.98 7.77
C VAL A 347 -17.83 -21.42 6.38
N ALA A 348 -18.89 -20.62 6.25
CA ALA A 348 -19.18 -19.93 4.99
C ALA A 348 -18.05 -18.97 4.59
N ILE A 349 -17.47 -18.23 5.54
CA ILE A 349 -16.30 -17.35 5.30
C ILE A 349 -15.10 -18.18 4.84
N PHE A 350 -14.83 -19.33 5.45
CA PHE A 350 -13.73 -20.22 5.07
C PHE A 350 -13.84 -20.66 3.61
N VAL A 351 -15.00 -21.22 3.22
CA VAL A 351 -15.24 -21.71 1.85
C VAL A 351 -15.25 -20.57 0.84
N ALA A 352 -15.94 -19.46 1.14
CA ALA A 352 -16.02 -18.32 0.24
C ALA A 352 -14.64 -17.67 0.04
N SER A 353 -13.86 -17.48 1.11
CA SER A 353 -12.51 -16.90 1.03
C SER A 353 -11.56 -17.77 0.22
N ALA A 354 -11.58 -19.09 0.41
CA ALA A 354 -10.76 -20.03 -0.37
C ALA A 354 -11.13 -20.00 -1.87
N SER A 355 -12.44 -19.97 -2.16
CA SER A 355 -12.95 -19.93 -3.55
C SER A 355 -12.57 -18.63 -4.25
N VAL A 356 -12.77 -17.49 -3.60
CA VAL A 356 -12.44 -16.17 -4.16
C VAL A 356 -10.92 -15.99 -4.26
N ALA A 357 -10.14 -16.51 -3.30
CA ALA A 357 -8.67 -16.51 -3.37
C ALA A 357 -8.17 -17.30 -4.60
N LEU A 358 -8.75 -18.46 -4.88
CA LEU A 358 -8.42 -19.26 -6.07
C LEU A 358 -8.70 -18.49 -7.37
N ILE A 359 -9.86 -17.82 -7.46
CA ILE A 359 -10.23 -17.01 -8.63
C ILE A 359 -9.21 -15.88 -8.84
N HIS A 360 -8.86 -15.12 -7.79
CA HIS A 360 -7.88 -14.04 -7.88
C HIS A 360 -6.48 -14.55 -8.23
N LEU A 361 -6.02 -15.64 -7.60
CA LEU A 361 -4.72 -16.25 -7.92
C LEU A 361 -4.65 -16.67 -9.39
N TYR A 362 -5.69 -17.31 -9.90
CA TYR A 362 -5.77 -17.77 -11.29
C TYR A 362 -5.83 -16.60 -12.28
N ASN A 363 -6.71 -15.62 -12.05
CA ASN A 363 -6.97 -14.51 -12.97
C ASN A 363 -5.80 -13.55 -13.19
N VAL A 364 -4.83 -13.53 -12.27
CA VAL A 364 -3.61 -12.70 -12.42
C VAL A 364 -2.68 -13.21 -13.53
N ARG A 365 -2.69 -14.52 -13.83
CA ARG A 365 -1.75 -15.15 -14.78
C ARG A 365 -2.41 -15.91 -15.92
N ALA A 366 -3.66 -16.34 -15.75
CA ALA A 366 -4.35 -17.14 -16.74
C ALA A 366 -4.62 -16.36 -18.04
N ARG A 367 -4.51 -17.06 -19.18
CA ARG A 367 -4.87 -16.50 -20.50
C ARG A 367 -6.38 -16.34 -20.66
N ALA A 368 -7.15 -17.25 -20.08
CA ALA A 368 -8.61 -17.16 -19.98
C ALA A 368 -8.96 -16.83 -18.53
N LYS A 369 -9.55 -15.65 -18.27
CA LYS A 369 -9.95 -15.25 -16.93
C LYS A 369 -11.30 -15.90 -16.57
N ILE A 370 -11.43 -16.38 -15.34
CA ILE A 370 -12.71 -16.76 -14.75
C ILE A 370 -13.56 -15.49 -14.61
N PRO A 371 -14.80 -15.47 -15.12
CA PRO A 371 -15.64 -14.29 -15.10
C PRO A 371 -16.03 -13.92 -13.67
N THR A 372 -15.57 -12.77 -13.20
CA THR A 372 -15.95 -12.19 -11.89
C THR A 372 -17.13 -11.23 -11.99
N GLY A 373 -17.66 -11.02 -13.20
CA GLY A 373 -18.66 -9.99 -13.48
C GLY A 373 -18.10 -8.57 -13.49
N GLN A 374 -16.77 -8.43 -13.62
CA GLN A 374 -16.12 -7.12 -13.76
C GLN A 374 -16.80 -6.28 -14.85
N GLY A 375 -17.30 -5.12 -14.45
CA GLY A 375 -18.00 -4.19 -15.36
C GLY A 375 -19.44 -4.57 -15.71
N ALA A 376 -20.01 -5.67 -15.22
CA ALA A 376 -21.41 -6.05 -15.47
C ALA A 376 -22.39 -5.02 -14.86
N VAL A 377 -22.16 -4.67 -13.59
CA VAL A 377 -22.93 -3.62 -12.90
C VAL A 377 -22.68 -2.26 -13.54
N ARG A 378 -21.46 -2.01 -14.02
CA ARG A 378 -21.12 -0.80 -14.78
C ARG A 378 -21.88 -0.70 -16.10
N ALA A 379 -22.01 -1.80 -16.85
CA ALA A 379 -22.79 -1.84 -18.08
C ALA A 379 -24.28 -1.62 -17.81
N LEU A 380 -24.79 -2.08 -16.67
CA LEU A 380 -26.15 -1.85 -16.23
C LEU A 380 -26.38 -0.39 -15.82
N LEU A 381 -25.46 0.19 -15.03
CA LEU A 381 -25.53 1.59 -14.59
C LEU A 381 -25.28 2.59 -15.71
N ALA A 382 -24.50 2.24 -16.73
CA ALA A 382 -24.31 3.09 -17.92
C ALA A 382 -25.60 3.37 -18.70
N ARG A 383 -26.65 2.55 -18.49
CA ARG A 383 -28.00 2.77 -19.03
C ARG A 383 -28.80 3.81 -18.25
N SER A 384 -28.33 4.19 -17.06
CA SER A 384 -28.94 5.22 -16.21
C SER A 384 -28.13 6.52 -16.28
N SER A 385 -28.81 7.67 -16.35
CA SER A 385 -28.16 8.99 -16.36
C SER A 385 -27.72 9.48 -14.97
N PHE A 386 -28.15 8.80 -13.90
CA PHE A 386 -28.01 9.27 -12.51
C PHE A 386 -26.68 8.87 -11.85
N LEU A 387 -26.09 7.72 -12.21
CA LEU A 387 -24.88 7.18 -11.58
C LEU A 387 -23.85 6.78 -12.63
N ARG A 388 -22.78 7.56 -12.78
CA ARG A 388 -21.63 7.19 -13.60
C ARG A 388 -20.47 6.74 -12.71
N LEU A 389 -19.99 5.54 -12.95
CA LEU A 389 -18.82 4.99 -12.25
C LEU A 389 -17.54 5.69 -12.71
N ARG A 390 -16.61 5.87 -11.77
CA ARG A 390 -15.29 6.40 -12.08
C ARG A 390 -14.54 5.37 -12.94
N GLU A 391 -14.28 5.71 -14.20
CA GLU A 391 -13.49 4.85 -15.07
C GLU A 391 -12.06 4.73 -14.52
N GLY A 392 -11.68 3.55 -14.00
CA GLY A 392 -10.27 3.17 -13.90
C GLY A 392 -9.79 2.91 -15.33
N PRO A 393 -8.85 3.69 -15.91
CA PRO A 393 -7.75 4.42 -15.29
C PRO A 393 -7.73 5.93 -15.60
N GLY A 394 -8.00 6.78 -14.60
CA GLY A 394 -7.86 8.23 -14.69
C GLY A 394 -7.31 8.81 -13.39
N LEU A 395 -6.00 8.70 -13.21
CA LEU A 395 -5.26 9.16 -12.03
C LEU A 395 -5.33 10.69 -11.80
N HIS A 396 -5.92 11.48 -12.70
CA HIS A 396 -5.83 12.94 -12.69
C HIS A 396 -7.08 13.65 -13.20
N THR A 397 -7.87 14.18 -12.27
CA THR A 397 -8.56 15.46 -12.44
C THR A 397 -8.07 16.38 -11.32
N PRO A 398 -7.45 17.54 -11.62
CA PRO A 398 -6.97 18.44 -10.58
C PRO A 398 -8.17 19.14 -9.94
N TYR A 399 -8.30 18.99 -8.62
CA TYR A 399 -9.10 19.88 -7.77
C TYR A 399 -8.13 20.52 -6.77
N LEU A 400 -8.17 21.84 -6.64
CA LEU A 400 -7.51 22.55 -5.54
C LEU A 400 -8.03 21.95 -4.23
N GLY A 401 -7.12 21.43 -3.40
CA GLY A 401 -7.43 20.97 -2.05
C GLY A 401 -7.58 19.46 -1.84
N TYR A 402 -7.67 18.62 -2.90
CA TYR A 402 -7.70 17.17 -2.71
C TYR A 402 -6.35 16.53 -3.03
N SER A 403 -5.63 16.22 -1.94
CA SER A 403 -4.55 15.24 -1.96
C SER A 403 -5.07 13.93 -2.55
N LYS A 404 -4.31 13.28 -3.44
CA LYS A 404 -4.56 11.93 -4.00
C LYS A 404 -4.60 10.83 -2.91
N TYR A 405 -4.62 11.22 -1.64
CA TYR A 405 -4.46 10.39 -0.45
C TYR A 405 -5.60 10.58 0.55
N ALA A 406 -6.70 11.24 0.14
CA ALA A 406 -7.94 11.34 0.92
C ALA A 406 -8.62 9.98 1.16
N ASP A 407 -8.33 8.96 0.35
CA ASP A 407 -9.11 7.72 0.40
C ASP A 407 -8.77 6.83 1.62
N ALA A 408 -7.58 6.98 2.23
CA ALA A 408 -7.27 6.27 3.47
C ALA A 408 -8.14 6.74 4.66
N GLU A 409 -8.73 7.93 4.54
CA GLU A 409 -9.62 8.51 5.55
C GLU A 409 -10.94 7.75 5.63
N ILE A 410 -11.33 7.01 4.60
CA ILE A 410 -12.51 6.13 4.62
C ILE A 410 -12.39 5.16 5.81
N LEU A 411 -11.24 4.50 5.96
CA LEU A 411 -11.01 3.62 7.10
C LEU A 411 -10.91 4.40 8.43
N ALA A 412 -10.34 5.61 8.43
CA ALA A 412 -10.27 6.46 9.63
C ALA A 412 -11.65 6.90 10.14
N TYR A 413 -12.54 7.31 9.22
CA TYR A 413 -13.93 7.66 9.51
C TYR A 413 -14.69 6.43 9.99
N ALA A 414 -14.56 5.28 9.32
CA ALA A 414 -15.18 4.03 9.75
C ALA A 414 -14.73 3.60 11.16
N CYS A 415 -13.43 3.70 11.47
CA CYS A 415 -12.93 3.43 12.83
C CYS A 415 -13.51 4.42 13.85
N SER A 416 -13.72 5.68 13.47
CA SER A 416 -14.35 6.69 14.35
C SER A 416 -15.83 6.40 14.59
N VAL A 417 -16.56 5.92 13.57
CA VAL A 417 -17.93 5.44 13.69
C VAL A 417 -17.98 4.26 14.67
N LEU A 418 -17.16 3.23 14.46
CA LEU A 418 -17.10 2.08 15.34
C LEU A 418 -16.80 2.51 16.78
N ALA A 419 -15.81 3.39 16.99
CA ALA A 419 -15.44 3.92 18.32
C ALA A 419 -16.61 4.59 19.02
N SER A 420 -17.32 5.44 18.30
CA SER A 420 -18.45 6.20 18.83
C SER A 420 -19.60 5.30 19.29
N PHE A 421 -19.98 4.30 18.49
CA PHE A 421 -21.09 3.40 18.81
C PHE A 421 -20.70 2.30 19.80
N ALA A 422 -19.41 1.97 19.91
CA ALA A 422 -18.94 1.08 20.97
C ALA A 422 -19.12 1.72 22.36
N LEU A 423 -18.94 3.05 22.46
CA LEU A 423 -19.12 3.79 23.71
C LEU A 423 -20.56 3.87 24.19
N THR A 424 -21.56 3.76 23.30
CA THR A 424 -22.97 3.87 23.69
C THR A 424 -23.49 2.68 24.51
N ALA A 425 -22.70 1.61 24.63
CA ALA A 425 -23.08 0.39 25.32
C ALA A 425 -22.50 0.27 26.74
N THR A 426 -21.96 1.34 27.32
CA THR A 426 -21.42 1.30 28.68
C THR A 426 -22.53 1.08 29.70
N GLY A 427 -22.62 -0.16 30.19
CA GLY A 427 -23.35 -0.53 31.41
C GLY A 427 -22.62 -0.10 32.69
N ASP A 428 -22.96 -0.73 33.82
CA ASP A 428 -22.49 -0.37 35.17
C ASP A 428 -20.94 -0.18 35.24
N PRO A 429 -20.44 1.03 35.56
CA PRO A 429 -19.01 1.31 35.67
C PRO A 429 -18.30 0.56 36.81
N GLN A 430 -19.03 -0.12 37.70
CA GLN A 430 -18.49 -0.96 38.77
C GLN A 430 -18.41 -2.46 38.42
N ALA A 431 -18.93 -2.89 37.26
CA ALA A 431 -18.74 -4.26 36.78
C ALA A 431 -17.25 -4.46 36.46
N PRO A 432 -16.60 -5.50 37.03
CA PRO A 432 -15.16 -5.65 36.91
C PRO A 432 -14.87 -5.94 35.42
N LEU A 433 -14.06 -5.09 34.77
CA LEU A 433 -13.76 -5.10 33.33
C LEU A 433 -14.99 -4.88 32.42
N ALA A 434 -15.54 -3.68 32.42
CA ALA A 434 -16.53 -3.23 31.45
C ALA A 434 -16.02 -3.35 29.99
N THR A 435 -16.27 -4.53 29.42
CA THR A 435 -16.51 -4.91 28.02
C THR A 435 -15.37 -4.81 27.01
N VAL A 436 -15.43 -5.76 26.08
CA VAL A 436 -14.77 -6.00 24.78
C VAL A 436 -14.56 -4.77 23.88
N VAL A 437 -14.83 -3.55 24.34
CA VAL A 437 -14.67 -2.30 23.59
C VAL A 437 -13.20 -1.85 23.52
N ILE A 438 -12.41 -2.12 24.57
CA ILE A 438 -11.08 -1.51 24.79
C ILE A 438 -10.03 -1.95 23.76
N PRO A 439 -9.68 -3.24 23.61
CA PRO A 439 -8.75 -3.64 22.55
C PRO A 439 -9.30 -3.46 21.14
N TRP A 440 -10.62 -3.49 20.97
CA TRP A 440 -11.25 -3.82 19.70
C TRP A 440 -11.52 -2.62 18.84
N VAL A 441 -11.95 -1.54 19.47
CA VAL A 441 -12.39 -0.36 18.76
C VAL A 441 -11.44 0.80 19.02
N VAL A 442 -10.90 0.86 20.24
CA VAL A 442 -10.06 1.97 20.64
C VAL A 442 -8.58 1.70 20.34
N VAL A 443 -8.05 0.53 20.69
CA VAL A 443 -6.64 0.19 20.37
C VAL A 443 -6.49 -0.24 18.91
N ALA A 444 -7.22 -1.25 18.43
CA ALA A 444 -7.09 -1.69 17.03
C ALA A 444 -7.64 -0.65 16.03
N GLY A 445 -8.80 -0.04 16.31
CA GLY A 445 -9.35 1.05 15.49
C GLY A 445 -8.52 2.33 15.58
N GLY A 446 -7.93 2.63 16.74
CA GLY A 446 -6.95 3.70 16.90
C GLY A 446 -5.67 3.43 16.12
N ILE A 447 -5.11 2.21 16.15
CA ILE A 447 -3.93 1.83 15.37
C ILE A 447 -4.22 1.94 13.87
N LEU A 448 -5.37 1.48 13.40
CA LEU A 448 -5.76 1.62 11.98
C LEU A 448 -6.02 3.09 11.59
N LYS A 449 -6.54 3.91 12.51
CA LYS A 449 -6.68 5.36 12.33
C LYS A 449 -5.32 6.07 12.30
N LEU A 450 -4.39 5.68 13.16
CA LEU A 450 -3.02 6.17 13.16
C LEU A 450 -2.30 5.80 11.86
N LEU A 451 -2.50 4.58 11.39
CA LEU A 451 -1.94 4.05 10.16
C LEU A 451 -2.49 4.78 8.94
N SER A 452 -3.81 4.95 8.84
CA SER A 452 -4.45 5.71 7.75
C SER A 452 -3.99 7.16 7.74
N GLY A 453 -3.91 7.81 8.91
CA GLY A 453 -3.33 9.14 9.05
C GLY A 453 -1.87 9.19 8.59
N SER A 454 -1.04 8.22 8.98
CA SER A 454 0.36 8.12 8.58
C SER A 454 0.54 7.88 7.07
N VAL A 455 -0.30 7.04 6.48
CA VAL A 455 -0.31 6.76 5.03
C VAL A 455 -0.74 8.01 4.26
N ALA A 456 -1.76 8.74 4.73
CA ALA A 456 -2.19 10.00 4.14
C ALA A 456 -1.11 11.10 4.27
N PHE A 457 -0.42 11.16 5.42
CA PHE A 457 0.66 12.11 5.70
C PHE A 457 1.89 11.87 4.82
N ALA A 458 2.39 10.63 4.76
CA ALA A 458 3.56 10.24 3.98
C ALA A 458 3.44 10.57 2.48
N ARG A 459 2.22 10.84 2.02
CA ARG A 459 1.93 11.12 0.63
C ARG A 459 1.50 12.59 0.38
N GLY A 460 1.50 13.46 1.39
CA GLY A 460 1.44 14.91 1.20
C GLY A 460 0.11 15.58 1.58
N LYS A 461 -0.81 14.88 2.26
CA LYS A 461 -1.89 15.54 3.01
C LYS A 461 -1.32 15.91 4.38
N THR A 462 -1.42 17.15 4.85
CA THR A 462 -0.76 17.57 6.11
C THR A 462 -1.76 17.78 7.25
N LEU A 463 -2.71 18.71 7.12
CA LEU A 463 -3.57 19.09 8.25
C LEU A 463 -4.52 17.97 8.69
N GLU A 464 -5.30 17.42 7.76
CA GLU A 464 -6.31 16.39 8.05
C GLU A 464 -5.67 15.09 8.57
N SER A 465 -4.53 14.70 7.98
CA SER A 465 -3.78 13.51 8.36
C SER A 465 -3.13 13.64 9.75
N SER A 466 -2.54 14.80 10.06
CA SER A 466 -2.00 15.08 11.40
C SER A 466 -3.09 15.09 12.46
N ALA A 467 -4.27 15.64 12.15
CA ALA A 467 -5.41 15.61 13.05
C ALA A 467 -5.94 14.17 13.25
N PHE A 468 -6.00 13.33 12.22
CA PHE A 468 -6.34 11.90 12.39
C PHE A 468 -5.35 11.15 13.27
N ILE A 469 -4.04 11.38 13.10
CA ILE A 469 -2.98 10.81 13.94
C ILE A 469 -3.22 11.20 15.40
N LEU A 470 -3.49 12.47 15.67
CA LEU A 470 -3.70 12.97 17.03
C LEU A 470 -5.01 12.45 17.64
N TYR A 471 -6.09 12.41 16.86
CA TYR A 471 -7.34 11.81 17.31
C TYR A 471 -7.16 10.32 17.59
N ALA A 472 -6.36 9.60 16.79
CA ALA A 472 -6.03 8.21 17.02
C ALA A 472 -5.25 8.00 18.33
N VAL A 473 -4.22 8.81 18.58
CA VAL A 473 -3.46 8.80 19.83
C VAL A 473 -4.38 9.05 21.02
N MET A 474 -5.26 10.04 20.92
CA MET A 474 -6.24 10.34 21.95
C MET A 474 -7.17 9.16 22.21
N TRP A 475 -7.74 8.56 21.16
CA TRP A 475 -8.53 7.34 21.29
C TRP A 475 -7.73 6.28 22.04
N ILE A 476 -6.55 5.88 21.57
CA ILE A 476 -5.73 4.82 22.19
C ILE A 476 -5.46 5.09 23.67
N ILE A 477 -4.92 6.27 24.01
CA ILE A 477 -4.53 6.62 25.38
C ILE A 477 -5.76 6.64 26.29
N TRP A 478 -6.83 7.31 25.85
CA TRP A 478 -8.03 7.47 26.66
C TRP A 478 -8.81 6.17 26.81
N GLY A 479 -9.04 5.42 25.73
CA GLY A 479 -9.74 4.14 25.85
C GLY A 479 -8.97 3.17 26.73
N LEU A 480 -7.64 3.13 26.63
CA LEU A 480 -6.85 2.36 27.56
C LEU A 480 -7.08 2.85 29.00
N ALA A 481 -6.89 4.14 29.27
CA ALA A 481 -7.01 4.70 30.63
C ALA A 481 -8.41 4.54 31.26
N ARG A 482 -9.47 4.80 30.50
CA ARG A 482 -10.88 4.75 30.91
C ARG A 482 -11.31 3.35 31.30
N PHE A 483 -10.96 2.37 30.48
CA PHE A 483 -11.60 1.06 30.57
C PHE A 483 -10.72 -0.04 31.17
N THR A 484 -9.38 0.12 31.18
CA THR A 484 -8.50 -0.84 31.87
C THR A 484 -8.49 -0.64 33.39
N GLY A 485 -9.19 0.36 33.91
CA GLY A 485 -9.13 0.73 35.32
C GLY A 485 -7.77 1.27 35.77
N LEU A 486 -6.83 1.54 34.84
CA LEU A 486 -5.51 2.10 35.14
C LEU A 486 -5.59 3.47 35.85
N GLN A 487 -6.72 4.16 35.76
CA GLN A 487 -6.95 5.40 36.51
C GLN A 487 -7.28 5.19 38.01
N GLY A 488 -7.63 3.97 38.43
CA GLY A 488 -8.05 3.69 39.81
C GLY A 488 -9.13 4.67 40.32
N THR A 489 -9.23 4.81 41.65
CA THR A 489 -10.03 5.85 42.32
C THR A 489 -9.41 7.26 42.20
N SER A 490 -8.20 7.38 41.68
CA SER A 490 -7.50 8.66 41.51
C SER A 490 -7.77 9.27 40.14
N ARG A 491 -8.97 9.85 40.01
CA ARG A 491 -9.23 10.99 39.12
C ARG A 491 -8.16 12.05 39.36
N SER A 492 -7.13 12.09 38.52
CA SER A 492 -5.92 12.88 38.79
C SER A 492 -5.91 14.18 37.99
N PHE A 493 -5.54 15.26 38.68
CA PHE A 493 -5.31 16.58 38.07
C PHE A 493 -4.43 16.51 36.81
N HIS A 494 -3.44 15.61 36.78
CA HIS A 494 -2.56 15.41 35.62
C HIS A 494 -3.29 14.93 34.36
N ALA A 495 -4.27 14.03 34.49
CA ALA A 495 -5.08 13.59 33.36
C ALA A 495 -5.94 14.74 32.80
N ALA A 496 -6.55 15.53 33.69
CA ALA A 496 -7.32 16.71 33.30
C ALA A 496 -6.45 17.75 32.55
N VAL A 497 -5.23 18.02 33.02
CA VAL A 497 -4.27 18.92 32.35
C VAL A 497 -3.93 18.44 30.93
N GLY A 498 -3.70 17.13 30.75
CA GLY A 498 -3.45 16.55 29.44
C GLY A 498 -4.65 16.72 28.48
N ILE A 499 -5.87 16.53 28.98
CA ILE A 499 -7.10 16.71 28.19
C ILE A 499 -7.30 18.20 27.83
N VAL A 500 -7.04 19.14 28.76
CA VAL A 500 -7.12 20.58 28.48
C VAL A 500 -6.15 20.99 27.37
N ALA A 501 -4.90 20.53 27.42
CA ALA A 501 -3.93 20.78 26.36
C ALA A 501 -4.42 20.26 25.00
N PHE A 502 -5.08 19.10 24.99
CA PHE A 502 -5.67 18.54 23.79
C PHE A 502 -6.89 19.32 23.29
N VAL A 503 -7.77 19.81 24.19
CA VAL A 503 -8.92 20.66 23.82
C VAL A 503 -8.44 21.96 23.19
N LEU A 504 -7.38 22.57 23.71
CA LEU A 504 -6.74 23.75 23.10
C LEU A 504 -6.22 23.45 21.69
N PHE A 505 -5.53 22.31 21.54
CA PHE A 505 -5.08 21.87 20.21
C PHE A 505 -6.26 21.60 19.25
N ASN A 506 -7.31 20.93 19.72
CA ASN A 506 -8.50 20.67 18.90
C ASN A 506 -9.22 21.97 18.52
N SER A 507 -9.18 22.99 19.37
CA SER A 507 -9.67 24.34 19.05
C SER A 507 -8.91 24.95 17.88
N PHE A 508 -7.59 24.77 17.83
CA PHE A 508 -6.78 25.15 16.67
C PHE A 508 -7.15 24.35 15.41
N VAL A 509 -7.40 23.04 15.53
CA VAL A 509 -7.87 22.22 14.41
C VAL A 509 -9.23 22.68 13.88
N ILE A 510 -10.16 23.04 14.77
CA ILE A 510 -11.47 23.61 14.39
C ILE A 510 -11.30 24.95 13.67
N PHE A 511 -10.41 25.81 14.17
CA PHE A 511 -10.11 27.07 13.49
C PHE A 511 -9.56 26.82 12.08
N CYS A 512 -8.60 25.90 11.94
CA CYS A 512 -8.04 25.53 10.64
C CYS A 512 -9.08 24.87 9.70
N SER A 513 -10.02 24.10 10.24
CA SER A 513 -11.03 23.39 9.45
C SER A 513 -12.08 24.32 8.83
N LEU A 514 -12.25 25.55 9.36
CA LEU A 514 -13.04 26.62 8.72
C LEU A 514 -12.56 26.94 7.30
N PHE A 515 -11.27 26.75 7.03
CA PHE A 515 -10.64 26.99 5.73
C PHE A 515 -10.59 25.74 4.83
N LEU A 516 -11.01 24.57 5.33
CA LEU A 516 -11.01 23.31 4.59
C LEU A 516 -12.35 23.03 3.90
N ASN A 517 -13.31 22.51 4.66
CA ASN A 517 -14.67 22.22 4.19
C ASN A 517 -15.62 22.10 5.38
N THR A 518 -16.91 22.26 5.11
CA THR A 518 -17.96 22.27 6.15
C THR A 518 -18.03 20.95 6.92
N ALA A 519 -17.86 19.81 6.25
CA ALA A 519 -17.88 18.50 6.90
C ALA A 519 -16.73 18.35 7.92
N TRP A 520 -15.52 18.82 7.58
CA TRP A 520 -14.37 18.81 8.46
C TRP A 520 -14.53 19.73 9.67
N PHE A 521 -15.18 20.88 9.48
CA PHE A 521 -15.55 21.75 10.59
C PHE A 521 -16.46 21.01 11.58
N PHE A 522 -17.57 20.43 11.11
CA PHE A 522 -18.45 19.66 12.00
C PHE A 522 -17.78 18.42 12.58
N TYR A 523 -16.91 17.73 11.85
CA TYR A 523 -16.15 16.58 12.34
C TYR A 523 -15.23 16.96 13.52
N SER A 524 -14.45 18.03 13.36
CA SER A 524 -13.55 18.53 14.42
C SER A 524 -14.31 19.15 15.60
N LEU A 525 -15.43 19.83 15.34
CA LEU A 525 -16.29 20.41 16.37
C LEU A 525 -16.99 19.33 17.21
N THR A 526 -17.56 18.30 16.58
CA THR A 526 -18.21 17.22 17.32
C THR A 526 -17.21 16.37 18.09
N PHE A 527 -15.98 16.24 17.60
CA PHE A 527 -14.90 15.63 18.37
C PHE A 527 -14.51 16.43 19.63
N MET A 528 -14.71 17.76 19.64
CA MET A 528 -14.56 18.58 20.84
C MET A 528 -15.58 18.22 21.93
N LEU A 529 -16.79 17.84 21.56
CA LEU A 529 -17.81 17.40 22.52
C LEU A 529 -17.38 16.10 23.22
N VAL A 530 -16.77 15.19 22.45
CA VAL A 530 -16.17 13.96 22.97
C VAL A 530 -15.01 14.30 23.92
N ALA A 531 -14.08 15.17 23.52
CA ALA A 531 -13.00 15.63 24.42
C ALA A 531 -13.53 16.33 25.69
N GLY A 532 -14.63 17.08 25.57
CA GLY A 532 -15.33 17.70 26.69
C GLY A 532 -15.91 16.68 27.67
N SER A 533 -16.49 15.59 27.16
CA SER A 533 -16.98 14.50 28.03
C SER A 533 -15.82 13.87 28.83
N PHE A 534 -14.64 13.74 28.21
CA PHE A 534 -13.47 13.19 28.87
C PHE A 534 -12.94 14.13 29.95
N LEU A 535 -12.96 15.44 29.70
CA LEU A 535 -12.59 16.43 30.70
C LEU A 535 -13.53 16.36 31.90
N LEU A 536 -14.84 16.36 31.66
CA LEU A 536 -15.86 16.28 32.72
C LEU A 536 -15.75 14.98 33.53
N ASP A 537 -15.44 13.87 32.88
CA ASP A 537 -15.19 12.60 33.54
C ASP A 537 -13.95 12.65 34.46
N SER A 538 -12.85 13.23 33.98
CA SER A 538 -11.59 13.33 34.73
C SER A 538 -11.71 14.15 36.02
N ILE A 539 -12.64 15.11 36.07
CA ILE A 539 -12.93 15.93 37.26
C ILE A 539 -14.13 15.43 38.06
N GLY A 540 -14.78 14.35 37.62
CA GLY A 540 -15.93 13.75 38.31
C GLY A 540 -17.23 14.54 38.19
N ALA A 541 -17.38 15.38 37.17
CA ALA A 541 -18.54 16.23 36.93
C ALA A 541 -19.33 15.85 35.67
N LEU A 542 -19.14 14.63 35.13
CA LEU A 542 -19.82 14.17 33.92
C LEU A 542 -21.32 13.98 34.17
N PRO A 543 -22.21 14.73 33.48
CA PRO A 543 -23.64 14.52 33.57
C PRO A 543 -24.03 13.17 32.98
N ALA A 544 -25.02 12.50 33.59
CA ALA A 544 -25.52 11.23 33.08
C ALA A 544 -26.01 11.37 31.63
N GLY A 545 -25.50 10.52 30.73
CA GLY A 545 -25.88 10.50 29.31
C GLY A 545 -25.19 11.52 28.41
N TYR A 546 -24.38 12.45 28.95
CA TYR A 546 -23.66 13.43 28.13
C TYR A 546 -22.64 12.77 27.19
N ASP A 547 -21.88 11.80 27.70
CA ASP A 547 -20.90 11.02 26.94
C ASP A 547 -21.54 10.19 25.83
N MET A 548 -22.70 9.57 26.09
CA MET A 548 -23.50 8.86 25.10
C MET A 548 -23.98 9.80 24.00
N ALA A 549 -24.53 10.97 24.37
CA ALA A 549 -25.02 11.96 23.40
C ALA A 549 -23.88 12.52 22.54
N ALA A 550 -22.77 12.92 23.15
CA ALA A 550 -21.59 13.44 22.45
C ALA A 550 -21.01 12.39 21.47
N SER A 551 -20.89 11.14 21.92
CA SER A 551 -20.39 10.04 21.09
C SER A 551 -21.34 9.74 19.92
N LEU A 552 -22.66 9.70 20.16
CA LEU A 552 -23.65 9.47 19.11
C LEU A 552 -23.59 10.55 18.02
N ILE A 553 -23.53 11.82 18.42
CA ILE A 553 -23.41 12.96 17.48
C ILE A 553 -22.14 12.84 16.64
N PHE A 554 -20.99 12.58 17.28
CA PHE A 554 -19.71 12.40 16.57
C PHE A 554 -19.74 11.16 15.65
N GLY A 555 -20.39 10.08 16.06
CA GLY A 555 -20.59 8.87 15.27
C GLY A 555 -21.40 9.12 13.99
N LEU A 556 -22.49 9.89 14.08
CA LEU A 556 -23.32 10.27 12.92
C LEU A 556 -22.56 11.15 11.93
N VAL A 557 -21.81 12.16 12.42
CA VAL A 557 -20.97 13.01 11.56
C VAL A 557 -19.85 12.19 10.91
N SER A 558 -19.22 11.28 11.65
CA SER A 558 -18.22 10.35 11.12
C SER A 558 -18.79 9.43 10.05
N PHE A 559 -20.03 8.96 10.21
CA PHE A 559 -20.72 8.11 9.25
C PHE A 559 -21.03 8.84 7.95
N TYR A 560 -21.47 10.10 8.04
CA TYR A 560 -21.63 10.97 6.88
C TYR A 560 -20.31 11.13 6.12
N CYS A 561 -19.22 11.43 6.84
CA CYS A 561 -17.89 11.58 6.24
C CYS A 561 -17.40 10.28 5.57
N PHE A 562 -17.65 9.13 6.21
CA PHE A 562 -17.36 7.81 5.64
C PHE A 562 -18.11 7.60 4.32
N LEU A 563 -19.43 7.79 4.32
CA LEU A 563 -20.26 7.55 3.13
C LEU A 563 -19.91 8.52 2.00
N ALA A 564 -19.68 9.80 2.32
CA ALA A 564 -19.29 10.80 1.35
C ALA A 564 -17.91 10.52 0.75
N ALA A 565 -16.94 10.07 1.56
CA ALA A 565 -15.62 9.66 1.08
C ALA A 565 -15.67 8.39 0.22
N LEU A 566 -16.49 7.40 0.61
CA LEU A 566 -16.69 6.16 -0.14
C LEU A 566 -17.37 6.39 -1.50
N ALA A 567 -18.38 7.26 -1.53
CA ALA A 567 -19.03 7.68 -2.76
C ALA A 567 -18.06 8.46 -3.66
N SER A 568 -17.26 9.36 -3.10
CA SER A 568 -16.29 10.18 -3.85
C SER A 568 -15.13 9.37 -4.43
N SER A 569 -14.75 8.26 -3.78
CA SER A 569 -13.67 7.39 -4.28
C SER A 569 -14.12 6.50 -5.45
N THR A 570 -15.42 6.18 -5.54
CA THR A 570 -15.97 5.18 -6.48
C THR A 570 -16.80 5.77 -7.63
N LEU A 571 -17.57 6.83 -7.39
CA LEU A 571 -18.49 7.45 -8.36
C LEU A 571 -17.87 8.69 -9.02
N GLN A 572 -18.32 9.04 -10.22
CA GLN A 572 -17.96 10.32 -10.87
C GLN A 572 -18.88 11.44 -10.35
N GLY A 573 -18.27 12.51 -9.80
CA GLY A 573 -18.99 13.69 -9.30
C GLY A 573 -19.23 13.69 -7.79
N VAL A 574 -19.64 14.84 -7.24
CA VAL A 574 -19.93 14.99 -5.80
C VAL A 574 -21.38 14.57 -5.55
N CYS A 575 -21.61 13.29 -5.22
CA CYS A 575 -22.96 12.82 -4.84
C CYS A 575 -23.35 13.25 -3.42
N LEU A 576 -22.37 13.34 -2.51
CA LEU A 576 -22.56 13.83 -1.14
C LEU A 576 -21.60 15.00 -0.89
N PRO A 577 -22.11 16.22 -0.65
CA PRO A 577 -21.27 17.39 -0.52
C PRO A 577 -20.50 17.41 0.80
N MET A 578 -19.16 17.42 0.75
CA MET A 578 -18.33 17.75 1.92
C MET A 578 -18.43 19.25 2.31
N GLY A 579 -19.09 20.06 1.47
CA GLY A 579 -19.26 21.50 1.69
C GLY A 579 -18.08 22.33 1.19
N LYS A 580 -18.27 23.65 1.10
CA LYS A 580 -17.21 24.62 0.77
C LYS A 580 -16.54 25.09 2.08
N PRO A 581 -15.32 25.67 2.03
CA PRO A 581 -14.74 26.36 3.17
C PRO A 581 -15.73 27.40 3.72
N MET A 582 -15.88 27.46 5.05
CA MET A 582 -16.76 28.44 5.72
C MET A 582 -16.14 29.85 5.69
N VAL A 583 -14.81 29.92 5.79
CA VAL A 583 -14.06 31.16 5.68
C VAL A 583 -13.13 31.06 4.49
N GLN A 584 -13.30 31.96 3.52
CA GLN A 584 -12.37 32.11 2.41
C GLN A 584 -11.40 33.23 2.74
N LEU A 585 -10.11 32.92 2.84
CA LEU A 585 -9.06 33.94 3.00
C LEU A 585 -9.00 34.82 1.74
N SER A 586 -9.59 36.01 1.82
CA SER A 586 -9.45 37.06 0.82
C SER A 586 -8.00 37.57 0.81
N GLY A 587 -7.15 36.93 0.01
CA GLY A 587 -5.71 37.25 -0.05
C GLY A 587 -4.93 36.27 -0.90
N VAL A 588 -5.35 35.01 -0.92
CA VAL A 588 -5.07 34.13 -2.06
C VAL A 588 -6.10 34.51 -3.11
N ARG A 589 -5.79 35.51 -3.94
CA ARG A 589 -6.50 35.67 -5.20
C ARG A 589 -6.45 34.30 -5.88
N ALA A 590 -7.58 33.61 -5.92
CA ALA A 590 -7.91 32.81 -7.08
C ALA A 590 -7.90 33.79 -8.24
N GLY A 591 -6.70 34.05 -8.77
CA GLY A 591 -6.53 34.85 -9.96
C GLY A 591 -7.43 34.24 -11.00
N ALA A 592 -8.25 35.07 -11.63
CA ALA A 592 -8.89 34.72 -12.88
C ALA A 592 -7.90 33.89 -13.71
N THR A 593 -8.31 32.66 -14.02
CA THR A 593 -7.57 31.61 -14.73
C THR A 593 -6.54 32.14 -15.72
N LYS A 594 -5.28 32.26 -15.31
CA LYS A 594 -4.16 32.47 -16.25
C LYS A 594 -3.40 31.18 -16.57
N CYS A 595 -3.16 30.32 -15.57
CA CYS A 595 -2.47 29.06 -15.78
C CYS A 595 -3.46 27.93 -16.12
N LEU A 596 -3.39 27.39 -17.34
CA LEU A 596 -4.22 26.26 -17.76
C LEU A 596 -3.71 24.92 -17.19
N HIS A 597 -4.53 24.17 -16.46
CA HIS A 597 -4.19 22.82 -16.02
C HIS A 597 -4.80 21.78 -16.96
N LEU A 598 -3.96 21.09 -17.74
CA LEU A 598 -4.40 20.18 -18.79
C LEU A 598 -3.92 18.74 -18.51
N PRO A 599 -4.78 17.71 -18.55
CA PRO A 599 -4.37 16.34 -18.23
C PRO A 599 -3.44 15.74 -19.30
N ALA A 600 -2.30 15.20 -18.89
CA ALA A 600 -1.27 14.57 -19.74
C ALA A 600 -1.78 13.41 -20.62
N ARG A 601 -2.83 12.72 -20.17
CA ARG A 601 -3.35 11.51 -20.81
C ARG A 601 -4.21 11.78 -22.05
N LYS A 602 -4.66 13.01 -22.26
CA LYS A 602 -5.48 13.37 -23.42
C LYS A 602 -4.58 13.93 -24.51
N ALA A 603 -4.60 13.32 -25.69
CA ALA A 603 -3.86 13.84 -26.84
C ALA A 603 -4.24 15.30 -27.17
N SER A 604 -5.52 15.67 -26.98
CA SER A 604 -5.99 17.06 -27.14
C SER A 604 -5.36 18.04 -26.15
N SER A 605 -5.08 17.61 -24.91
CA SER A 605 -4.36 18.40 -23.91
C SER A 605 -2.89 18.60 -24.30
N VAL A 606 -2.22 17.53 -24.73
CA VAL A 606 -0.82 17.61 -25.17
C VAL A 606 -0.71 18.54 -26.38
N LYS A 607 -1.62 18.41 -27.35
CA LYS A 607 -1.72 19.33 -28.49
C LYS A 607 -1.96 20.77 -28.04
N ARG A 608 -2.84 21.00 -27.06
CA ARG A 608 -3.09 22.35 -26.54
C ARG A 608 -1.88 22.95 -25.83
N ILE A 609 -1.14 22.15 -25.05
CA ILE A 609 0.15 22.58 -24.47
C ILE A 609 1.17 22.87 -25.56
N ALA A 610 1.22 22.05 -26.62
CA ALA A 610 2.08 22.29 -27.76
C ALA A 610 1.77 23.64 -28.44
N ASP A 611 0.49 23.95 -28.65
CA ASP A 611 0.05 25.23 -29.21
C ASP A 611 0.48 26.41 -28.33
N ILE A 612 0.35 26.28 -27.00
CA ILE A 612 0.80 27.30 -26.04
C ILE A 612 2.32 27.52 -26.15
N LEU A 613 3.11 26.45 -26.20
CA LEU A 613 4.56 26.53 -26.33
C LEU A 613 4.99 27.17 -27.66
N ARG A 614 4.35 26.79 -28.78
CA ARG A 614 4.62 27.39 -30.10
C ARG A 614 4.25 28.87 -30.16
N ASN A 615 3.26 29.30 -29.39
CA ASN A 615 2.83 30.69 -29.28
C ASN A 615 3.63 31.52 -28.26
N GLY A 616 4.76 31.00 -27.76
CA GLY A 616 5.64 31.73 -26.84
C GLY A 616 5.28 31.61 -25.36
N GLY A 617 4.38 30.68 -25.01
CA GLY A 617 4.07 30.35 -23.62
C GLY A 617 5.13 29.46 -22.96
N THR A 618 5.08 29.40 -21.64
CA THR A 618 5.91 28.55 -20.77
C THR A 618 5.03 27.56 -20.04
N CYS A 619 5.40 26.29 -20.04
CA CYS A 619 4.57 25.23 -19.49
C CYS A 619 5.32 24.37 -18.46
N GLY A 620 4.64 24.01 -17.38
CA GLY A 620 5.10 22.93 -16.50
C GLY A 620 4.75 21.58 -17.10
N ILE A 621 5.69 20.64 -17.20
CA ILE A 621 5.42 19.31 -17.80
C ILE A 621 5.96 18.16 -16.91
N PRO A 622 5.33 16.98 -16.96
CA PRO A 622 5.80 15.80 -16.21
C PRO A 622 7.05 15.22 -16.87
N THR A 623 7.85 14.47 -16.12
CA THR A 623 8.99 13.71 -16.67
C THR A 623 9.10 12.36 -15.95
N ASP A 624 10.02 11.53 -16.41
CA ASP A 624 10.54 10.32 -15.77
C ASP A 624 11.31 10.59 -14.46
N THR A 625 11.59 11.85 -14.16
CA THR A 625 12.22 12.32 -12.92
C THR A 625 11.30 13.33 -12.25
N VAL A 626 11.69 14.60 -12.14
CA VAL A 626 10.92 15.68 -11.51
C VAL A 626 10.13 16.49 -12.55
N TYR A 627 9.13 17.26 -12.14
CA TYR A 627 8.48 18.24 -13.01
C TYR A 627 9.45 19.35 -13.40
N VAL A 628 9.30 19.81 -14.63
CA VAL A 628 10.16 20.84 -15.21
C VAL A 628 9.34 21.95 -15.85
N LEU A 629 9.90 23.15 -15.89
CA LEU A 629 9.37 24.29 -16.63
C LEU A 629 10.05 24.32 -18.00
N VAL A 630 9.25 24.44 -19.06
CA VAL A 630 9.75 24.37 -20.43
C VAL A 630 9.25 25.51 -21.30
N ALA A 631 10.05 25.82 -22.32
CA ALA A 631 9.76 26.76 -23.40
C ALA A 631 10.21 26.15 -24.74
N ALA A 632 9.56 26.51 -25.85
CA ALA A 632 9.98 26.08 -27.18
C ALA A 632 11.28 26.78 -27.60
N CYS A 633 12.26 26.04 -28.16
CA CYS A 633 13.52 26.63 -28.63
C CYS A 633 13.32 27.64 -29.76
N SER A 634 12.28 27.46 -30.57
CA SER A 634 11.90 28.36 -31.66
C SER A 634 11.33 29.71 -31.20
N ARG A 635 11.16 29.92 -29.88
CA ARG A 635 10.58 31.10 -29.25
C ARG A 635 11.55 31.73 -28.24
N PRO A 636 12.48 32.60 -28.68
CA PRO A 636 13.47 33.23 -27.80
C PRO A 636 12.87 34.04 -26.64
N ASP A 637 11.72 34.68 -26.88
CA ASP A 637 10.92 35.39 -25.89
C ASP A 637 10.44 34.48 -24.75
N ALA A 638 9.98 33.27 -25.09
CA ALA A 638 9.53 32.28 -24.11
C ALA A 638 10.70 31.70 -23.29
N VAL A 639 11.83 31.45 -23.94
CA VAL A 639 13.06 30.96 -23.28
C VAL A 639 13.58 32.00 -22.29
N GLU A 640 13.58 33.27 -22.68
CA GLU A 640 13.95 34.37 -21.79
C GLU A 640 12.97 34.51 -20.61
N LYS A 641 11.66 34.38 -20.85
CA LYS A 641 10.65 34.36 -19.79
C LYS A 641 10.89 33.21 -18.80
N ALA A 642 11.16 32.01 -19.30
CA ALA A 642 11.49 30.84 -18.48
C ALA A 642 12.78 31.06 -17.67
N HIS A 643 13.81 31.66 -18.27
CA HIS A 643 15.05 32.00 -17.58
C HIS A 643 14.83 33.03 -16.45
N ARG A 644 14.12 34.14 -16.75
CA ARG A 644 13.80 35.22 -15.79
C ARG A 644 12.86 34.79 -14.67
N SER A 645 12.11 33.70 -14.85
CA SER A 645 11.24 33.16 -13.79
C SER A 645 12.02 32.84 -12.51
N LYS A 646 13.33 32.58 -12.62
CA LYS A 646 14.27 32.30 -11.55
C LYS A 646 15.01 33.56 -11.10
N ARG A 647 14.82 33.96 -9.83
CA ARG A 647 15.42 35.18 -9.25
C ARG A 647 16.95 35.15 -9.13
N GLN A 648 17.56 33.96 -9.10
CA GLN A 648 19.01 33.72 -9.08
C GLN A 648 19.40 32.72 -10.18
N ALA A 649 19.13 33.07 -11.44
CA ALA A 649 19.39 32.17 -12.58
C ALA A 649 20.89 32.04 -12.94
N GLN A 650 21.76 32.85 -12.33
CA GLN A 650 23.19 32.87 -12.68
C GLN A 650 23.95 31.58 -12.34
N ASP A 651 23.44 30.75 -11.42
CA ASP A 651 24.21 29.60 -10.92
C ASP A 651 24.01 28.30 -11.72
N ARG A 652 22.97 28.17 -12.58
CA ARG A 652 22.71 26.92 -13.32
C ARG A 652 22.12 27.16 -14.72
N PRO A 653 22.84 26.80 -15.80
CA PRO A 653 22.35 26.98 -17.16
C PRO A 653 21.15 26.07 -17.47
N MET A 654 20.28 26.51 -18.38
CA MET A 654 19.17 25.68 -18.86
C MET A 654 19.67 24.55 -19.76
N SER A 655 18.94 23.43 -19.76
CA SER A 655 19.23 22.25 -20.59
C SER A 655 18.34 22.20 -21.82
N LEU A 656 18.77 21.49 -22.85
CA LEU A 656 18.08 21.30 -24.12
C LEU A 656 17.50 19.88 -24.23
N TRP A 657 16.23 19.73 -24.54
CA TRP A 657 15.61 18.41 -24.64
C TRP A 657 15.06 18.18 -26.04
N ILE A 658 15.31 16.97 -26.54
CA ILE A 658 14.89 16.48 -27.85
C ILE A 658 14.08 15.19 -27.66
N SER A 659 13.24 14.83 -28.63
CA SER A 659 12.40 13.63 -28.56
C SER A 659 13.10 12.38 -29.11
N SER A 660 14.03 12.58 -30.03
CA SER A 660 14.76 11.49 -30.69
C SER A 660 16.10 12.00 -31.23
N LEU A 661 17.09 11.11 -31.29
CA LEU A 661 18.37 11.39 -31.97
C LEU A 661 18.21 11.71 -33.45
N LYS A 662 17.09 11.32 -34.08
CA LYS A 662 16.75 11.74 -35.44
C LYS A 662 16.74 13.27 -35.61
N GLN A 663 16.42 14.03 -34.56
CA GLN A 663 16.46 15.50 -34.61
C GLN A 663 17.89 16.06 -34.74
N LEU A 664 18.90 15.28 -34.39
CA LEU A 664 20.33 15.61 -34.53
C LEU A 664 20.98 14.98 -35.76
N GLU A 665 20.26 14.15 -36.51
CA GLU A 665 20.80 13.42 -37.66
C GLU A 665 21.43 14.34 -38.74
N PRO A 666 20.85 15.52 -39.07
CA PRO A 666 21.51 16.48 -39.97
C PRO A 666 22.88 16.97 -39.48
N ALA A 667 23.06 17.01 -38.15
CA ALA A 667 24.29 17.43 -37.49
C ALA A 667 25.21 16.23 -37.12
N ARG A 668 24.89 14.99 -37.52
CA ARG A 668 25.64 13.79 -37.13
C ARG A 668 27.13 13.90 -37.43
N HIS A 669 27.49 14.52 -38.56
CA HIS A 669 28.86 14.73 -39.00
C HIS A 669 29.69 15.63 -38.07
N LEU A 670 29.05 16.37 -37.15
CA LEU A 670 29.70 17.23 -36.16
C LEU A 670 29.99 16.52 -34.83
N PHE A 671 29.56 15.27 -34.67
CA PHE A 671 29.80 14.46 -33.48
C PHE A 671 30.81 13.36 -33.77
N THR A 672 31.61 13.00 -32.77
CA THR A 672 32.49 11.83 -32.88
C THR A 672 31.68 10.54 -32.85
N PRO A 673 32.16 9.45 -33.48
CA PRO A 673 31.47 8.16 -33.46
C PRO A 673 31.18 7.67 -32.04
N LEU A 674 32.17 7.77 -31.15
CA LEU A 674 32.03 7.35 -29.76
C LEU A 674 30.95 8.13 -29.00
N LEU A 675 30.88 9.46 -29.20
CA LEU A 675 29.83 10.28 -28.60
C LEU A 675 28.46 9.91 -29.14
N TRP A 676 28.33 9.72 -30.45
CA TRP A 676 27.07 9.34 -31.09
C TRP A 676 26.54 8.00 -30.57
N ASP A 677 27.38 6.97 -30.54
CA ASP A 677 27.01 5.64 -30.07
C ASP A 677 26.69 5.64 -28.57
N PHE A 678 27.39 6.47 -27.79
CA PHE A 678 27.07 6.66 -26.38
C PHE A 678 25.73 7.37 -26.17
N MET A 679 25.40 8.39 -26.97
CA MET A 679 24.08 9.02 -26.93
C MET A 679 22.96 8.02 -27.27
N GLU A 680 23.18 7.16 -28.28
CA GLU A 680 22.21 6.13 -28.69
C GLU A 680 22.01 5.05 -27.61
N ALA A 681 23.08 4.63 -26.94
CA ALA A 681 22.98 3.66 -25.85
C ALA A 681 22.42 4.26 -24.55
N ALA A 682 22.66 5.55 -24.30
CA ALA A 682 22.25 6.23 -23.08
C ALA A 682 20.79 6.69 -23.11
N TRP A 683 20.15 6.87 -24.27
CA TRP A 683 18.81 7.44 -24.39
C TRP A 683 17.80 6.54 -25.13
N PRO A 684 16.49 6.64 -24.80
CA PRO A 684 15.85 7.52 -23.81
C PRO A 684 16.11 7.07 -22.36
N SER A 685 16.44 8.00 -21.46
CA SER A 685 16.70 7.66 -20.05
C SER A 685 16.77 8.90 -19.13
N PRO A 686 16.87 8.70 -17.80
CA PRO A 686 17.14 9.78 -16.86
C PRO A 686 18.62 10.16 -16.72
N ILE A 687 19.36 10.12 -17.83
CA ILE A 687 20.73 10.61 -17.98
C ILE A 687 20.71 11.89 -18.82
N SER A 688 21.35 12.96 -18.36
CA SER A 688 21.59 14.20 -19.12
C SER A 688 23.06 14.29 -19.48
N LEU A 689 23.38 14.54 -20.74
CA LEU A 689 24.75 14.57 -21.24
C LEU A 689 25.17 16.01 -21.51
N VAL A 690 26.29 16.43 -20.94
CA VAL A 690 26.91 17.74 -21.21
C VAL A 690 27.93 17.54 -22.32
N ILE A 691 27.67 18.15 -23.48
CA ILE A 691 28.49 18.01 -24.68
C ILE A 691 29.05 19.37 -25.10
N PRO A 692 30.15 19.41 -25.89
CA PRO A 692 30.71 20.65 -26.38
C PRO A 692 29.68 21.47 -27.16
N ARG A 693 29.67 22.78 -26.93
CA ARG A 693 28.87 23.71 -27.71
C ARG A 693 29.43 23.77 -29.14
N GLY A 694 28.58 23.71 -30.16
CA GLY A 694 28.99 23.79 -31.56
C GLY A 694 27.85 24.10 -32.51
N GLU A 695 28.15 24.10 -33.81
CA GLU A 695 27.22 24.42 -34.91
C GLU A 695 26.00 23.48 -34.97
N TRP A 696 26.06 22.31 -34.31
CA TRP A 696 24.94 21.39 -34.19
C TRP A 696 23.69 22.03 -33.55
N LEU A 697 23.85 23.09 -32.75
CA LEU A 697 22.74 23.84 -32.14
C LEU A 697 21.89 24.59 -33.18
N ASP A 698 22.48 24.98 -34.30
CA ASP A 698 21.79 25.75 -35.35
C ASP A 698 20.75 24.89 -36.06
N PHE A 699 21.01 23.58 -36.15
CA PHE A 699 20.06 22.59 -36.67
C PHE A 699 18.81 22.41 -35.79
N LEU A 700 18.82 22.90 -34.54
CA LEU A 700 17.70 22.79 -33.60
C LEU A 700 16.84 24.06 -33.51
N GLY A 701 17.09 25.06 -34.37
CA GLY A 701 16.22 26.23 -34.51
C GLY A 701 16.23 27.19 -33.33
N MET A 702 17.33 27.23 -32.57
CA MET A 702 17.45 27.98 -31.32
C MET A 702 17.54 29.50 -31.49
N LYS A 703 18.02 30.02 -32.61
CA LYS A 703 18.16 31.48 -32.88
C LYS A 703 18.77 32.22 -31.66
N ASP A 704 18.23 33.38 -31.29
CA ASP A 704 18.70 34.21 -30.16
C ASP A 704 18.52 33.56 -28.78
N SER A 705 17.79 32.45 -28.68
CA SER A 705 17.57 31.75 -27.41
C SER A 705 18.81 30.97 -26.94
N ALA A 706 19.75 30.70 -27.85
CA ALA A 706 20.94 29.89 -27.59
C ALA A 706 21.86 30.47 -26.49
N LYS A 707 21.75 31.77 -26.17
CA LYS A 707 22.49 32.44 -25.09
C LYS A 707 22.03 32.05 -23.68
N TYR A 708 20.82 31.51 -23.54
CA TYR A 708 20.25 31.12 -22.25
C TYR A 708 20.39 29.61 -21.95
N VAL A 709 20.97 28.86 -22.88
CA VAL A 709 21.05 27.38 -22.84
C VAL A 709 22.50 26.94 -22.79
N GLY A 710 22.84 26.15 -21.77
CA GLY A 710 24.22 25.76 -21.49
C GLY A 710 25.12 26.94 -21.08
N THR A 711 26.42 26.70 -21.16
CA THR A 711 27.49 27.68 -20.96
C THR A 711 28.06 28.09 -22.32
N PRO A 712 28.99 29.06 -22.38
CA PRO A 712 29.73 29.35 -23.61
C PRO A 712 30.50 28.15 -24.18
N GLN A 713 30.85 27.15 -23.35
CA GLN A 713 31.68 26.01 -23.72
C GLN A 713 30.89 24.71 -23.96
N SER A 714 29.75 24.53 -23.31
CA SER A 714 29.05 23.24 -23.30
C SER A 714 27.54 23.37 -23.09
N VAL A 715 26.77 22.41 -23.59
CA VAL A 715 25.31 22.34 -23.45
C VAL A 715 24.90 20.99 -22.87
N ALA A 716 24.01 21.02 -21.87
CA ALA A 716 23.36 19.82 -21.36
C ALA A 716 22.18 19.45 -22.25
N ILE A 717 22.18 18.24 -22.82
CA ILE A 717 21.10 17.71 -23.66
C ILE A 717 20.54 16.40 -23.09
N ARG A 718 19.26 16.11 -23.37
CA ARG A 718 18.56 14.90 -22.87
C ARG A 718 17.41 14.47 -23.78
N ILE A 719 17.20 13.14 -23.89
CA ILE A 719 15.93 12.54 -24.29
C ILE A 719 15.29 11.87 -23.05
N PRO A 720 14.20 12.41 -22.50
CA PRO A 720 13.57 11.85 -21.30
C PRO A 720 12.86 10.53 -21.62
N ASP A 721 12.86 9.58 -20.67
CA ASP A 721 12.07 8.36 -20.77
C ASP A 721 10.60 8.59 -20.35
N CYS A 722 9.97 9.58 -20.98
CA CYS A 722 8.60 9.97 -20.68
C CYS A 722 7.82 10.17 -21.97
N SER A 723 7.02 9.15 -22.33
CA SER A 723 6.28 9.12 -23.60
C SER A 723 5.44 10.38 -23.87
N VAL A 724 4.79 10.93 -22.85
CA VAL A 724 4.00 12.18 -22.98
C VAL A 724 4.90 13.37 -23.32
N THR A 725 6.06 13.48 -22.69
CA THR A 725 7.00 14.58 -22.89
C THR A 725 7.72 14.45 -24.21
N THR A 726 8.17 13.25 -24.56
CA THR A 726 8.75 12.95 -25.88
C THR A 726 7.74 13.28 -26.98
N HIS A 727 6.48 12.87 -26.84
CA HIS A 727 5.42 13.19 -27.80
C HIS A 727 5.12 14.70 -27.85
N LEU A 728 5.17 15.41 -26.72
CA LEU A 728 5.05 16.86 -26.71
C LEU A 728 6.19 17.53 -27.49
N ILE A 729 7.43 17.05 -27.31
CA ILE A 729 8.61 17.54 -28.03
C ILE A 729 8.49 17.24 -29.53
N ASP A 730 7.94 16.08 -29.93
CA ASP A 730 7.65 15.78 -31.35
C ASP A 730 6.69 16.81 -31.96
N LEU A 731 5.69 17.25 -31.21
CA LEU A 731 4.73 18.26 -31.68
C LEU A 731 5.34 19.67 -31.69
N VAL A 732 6.19 20.03 -30.75
CA VAL A 732 6.68 21.41 -30.60
C VAL A 732 7.99 21.65 -31.36
N GLY A 733 8.81 20.62 -31.51
CA GLY A 733 10.25 20.74 -31.75
C GLY A 733 11.03 20.76 -30.43
N PRO A 734 12.37 20.87 -30.49
CA PRO A 734 13.23 20.92 -29.32
C PRO A 734 12.76 21.94 -28.28
N ILE A 735 12.91 21.62 -27.00
CA ILE A 735 12.48 22.47 -25.89
C ILE A 735 13.64 22.80 -24.95
N VAL A 736 13.61 24.00 -24.40
CA VAL A 736 14.52 24.41 -23.33
C VAL A 736 13.86 24.10 -22.00
N VAL A 737 14.65 23.52 -21.08
CA VAL A 737 14.17 22.96 -19.82
C VAL A 737 14.94 23.52 -18.64
N THR A 738 14.19 23.93 -17.62
CA THR A 738 14.70 24.32 -16.31
C THR A 738 13.85 23.69 -15.21
N SER A 739 14.40 23.53 -14.00
CA SER A 739 13.64 22.96 -12.88
C SER A 739 12.45 23.87 -12.50
N ALA A 740 11.29 23.28 -12.17
CA ALA A 740 10.04 24.03 -11.95
C ALA A 740 9.89 24.57 -10.51
N ASN A 741 10.97 25.08 -9.94
CA ASN A 741 11.09 25.61 -8.58
C ASN A 741 11.92 26.91 -8.58
N PRO A 742 11.65 27.83 -7.64
CA PRO A 742 12.55 28.92 -7.30
C PRO A 742 13.95 28.40 -6.94
N THR A 743 14.97 29.19 -7.23
CA THR A 743 16.37 28.83 -6.92
C THR A 743 16.52 28.52 -5.42
N GLY A 744 17.14 27.38 -5.10
CA GLY A 744 17.40 26.95 -3.72
C GLY A 744 16.29 26.12 -3.07
N GLU A 745 15.09 26.04 -3.66
CA GLU A 745 14.01 25.22 -3.13
C GLU A 745 14.09 23.76 -3.58
N ALA A 746 13.36 22.86 -2.90
CA ALA A 746 13.22 21.47 -3.32
C ALA A 746 12.62 21.34 -4.74
N ASP A 747 12.94 20.25 -5.44
CA ASP A 747 12.37 19.97 -6.76
C ASP A 747 10.86 19.73 -6.68
N THR A 748 10.15 20.00 -7.79
CA THR A 748 8.72 19.73 -7.91
C THR A 748 8.49 18.30 -8.37
N THR A 749 7.78 17.51 -7.58
CA THR A 749 7.42 16.12 -7.87
C THR A 749 5.94 15.95 -8.23
N HIS A 750 5.18 17.05 -8.33
CA HIS A 750 3.77 17.01 -8.69
C HIS A 750 3.35 18.29 -9.42
N HIS A 751 2.46 18.19 -10.42
CA HIS A 751 1.93 19.33 -11.18
C HIS A 751 1.37 20.47 -10.30
N ASN A 752 0.72 20.14 -9.17
CA ASN A 752 0.23 21.14 -8.22
C ASN A 752 1.35 21.98 -7.58
N GLN A 753 2.52 21.39 -7.36
CA GLN A 753 3.65 22.12 -6.78
C GLN A 753 4.23 23.12 -7.78
N VAL A 754 4.14 22.84 -9.09
CA VAL A 754 4.60 23.74 -10.14
C VAL A 754 3.87 25.08 -10.06
N TYR A 755 2.54 25.07 -10.05
CA TYR A 755 1.76 26.30 -9.95
C TYR A 755 1.90 26.94 -8.56
N ALA A 756 1.93 26.16 -7.47
CA ALA A 756 2.11 26.71 -6.12
C ALA A 756 3.43 27.48 -5.97
N LYS A 757 4.50 27.03 -6.65
CA LYS A 757 5.83 27.64 -6.57
C LYS A 757 6.06 28.76 -7.58
N LEU A 758 5.56 28.61 -8.81
CA LEU A 758 5.83 29.56 -9.89
C LEU A 758 4.69 30.56 -10.11
N GLY A 759 3.49 30.26 -9.63
CA GLY A 759 2.30 31.12 -9.74
C GLY A 759 2.04 31.56 -11.17
N ASP A 760 1.81 32.86 -11.35
CA ASP A 760 1.49 33.47 -12.64
C ASP A 760 2.66 33.52 -13.64
N LYS A 761 3.83 32.97 -13.28
CA LYS A 761 4.98 32.85 -14.19
C LYS A 761 4.87 31.65 -15.15
N VAL A 762 3.85 30.81 -15.00
CA VAL A 762 3.59 29.64 -15.84
C VAL A 762 2.25 29.81 -16.55
N ASP A 763 2.23 29.60 -17.86
CA ASP A 763 1.04 29.79 -18.69
C ASP A 763 0.13 28.54 -18.69
N ALA A 764 0.73 27.35 -18.56
CA ALA A 764 -0.03 26.11 -18.39
C ALA A 764 0.78 25.00 -17.70
N VAL A 765 0.10 24.02 -17.13
CA VAL A 765 0.72 22.82 -16.55
C VAL A 765 0.08 21.58 -17.16
N LEU A 766 0.91 20.77 -17.81
CA LEU A 766 0.54 19.43 -18.24
C LEU A 766 0.54 18.50 -17.02
N CYS A 767 -0.64 18.07 -16.61
CA CYS A 767 -0.88 17.34 -15.37
C CYS A 767 -0.68 15.83 -15.59
N GLY A 768 0.54 15.35 -15.31
CA GLY A 768 0.92 13.93 -15.34
C GLY A 768 0.87 13.21 -13.99
N GLY A 769 0.48 13.89 -12.91
CA GLY A 769 0.45 13.32 -11.56
C GLY A 769 1.69 13.51 -10.71
N PRO A 770 1.90 12.66 -9.69
CA PRO A 770 3.19 12.57 -9.04
C PRO A 770 4.21 12.01 -10.02
N SER A 771 5.39 12.61 -10.00
CA SER A 771 6.60 12.04 -10.58
C SER A 771 6.80 10.61 -10.09
N PRO A 772 7.30 9.69 -10.94
CA PRO A 772 7.59 8.32 -10.51
C PRO A 772 8.67 8.29 -9.42
N GLU A 773 9.53 9.31 -9.39
CA GLU A 773 10.75 9.36 -8.59
C GLU A 773 10.93 10.75 -7.96
N ASN A 774 11.65 10.80 -6.83
CA ASN A 774 11.83 12.03 -6.04
C ASN A 774 13.17 12.72 -6.34
N ILE A 775 13.98 12.11 -7.21
CA ILE A 775 15.37 12.44 -7.44
C ILE A 775 15.53 12.87 -8.91
N ALA A 776 16.31 13.91 -9.15
CA ALA A 776 16.58 14.42 -10.49
C ALA A 776 17.47 13.46 -11.32
N SER A 777 17.63 13.78 -12.61
CA SER A 777 18.49 13.02 -13.54
C SER A 777 19.97 13.06 -13.16
N THR A 778 20.70 12.02 -13.56
CA THR A 778 22.17 11.97 -13.51
C THR A 778 22.73 12.86 -14.62
N VAL A 779 23.69 13.73 -14.31
CA VAL A 779 24.30 14.69 -15.25
C VAL A 779 25.75 14.31 -15.47
N VAL A 780 26.07 13.93 -16.69
CA VAL A 780 27.37 13.38 -17.11
C VAL A 780 28.09 14.39 -17.98
N ASP A 781 29.37 14.62 -17.71
CA ASP A 781 30.24 15.43 -18.55
C ASP A 781 30.87 14.57 -19.65
N CYS A 782 30.49 14.84 -20.89
CA CYS A 782 30.97 14.15 -22.09
C CYS A 782 31.87 15.05 -22.95
N THR A 783 32.31 16.20 -22.45
CA THR A 783 33.17 17.14 -23.21
C THR A 783 34.53 16.55 -23.61
N LYS A 784 34.98 15.51 -22.91
CA LYS A 784 36.25 14.79 -23.17
C LYS A 784 36.04 13.30 -23.46
N ILE A 785 34.86 12.91 -23.93
CA ILE A 785 34.53 11.48 -24.13
C ILE A 785 35.50 10.78 -25.09
N ASP A 786 36.08 11.50 -26.05
CA ASP A 786 37.03 10.97 -27.03
C ASP A 786 38.36 10.54 -26.40
N THR A 787 38.72 11.06 -25.22
CA THR A 787 39.89 10.56 -24.47
C THR A 787 39.56 9.30 -23.66
N GLY A 788 38.37 8.73 -23.83
CA GLY A 788 37.87 7.59 -23.06
C GLY A 788 37.42 7.94 -21.63
N HIS A 789 37.27 9.23 -21.32
CA HIS A 789 36.94 9.70 -19.97
C HIS A 789 35.65 10.52 -19.95
N ILE A 790 34.78 10.25 -18.96
CA ILE A 790 33.58 11.02 -18.67
C ILE A 790 33.58 11.50 -17.21
N GLY A 791 33.06 12.69 -16.98
CA GLY A 791 32.88 13.29 -15.64
C GLY A 791 31.44 13.21 -15.14
N PHE A 792 31.19 13.62 -13.90
CA PHE A 792 29.84 13.67 -13.32
C PHE A 792 29.64 14.98 -12.58
N PHE A 793 28.71 15.81 -13.05
CA PHE A 793 28.28 17.02 -12.33
C PHE A 793 27.26 16.70 -11.24
N ARG A 794 26.45 15.66 -11.45
CA ARG A 794 25.46 15.18 -10.48
C ARG A 794 25.18 13.70 -10.67
N VAL A 795 25.19 12.93 -9.58
CA VAL A 795 24.64 11.58 -9.56
C VAL A 795 23.18 11.66 -9.12
N GLY A 796 22.27 11.29 -10.02
CA GLY A 796 20.83 11.29 -9.80
C GLY A 796 20.31 9.87 -9.62
N ILE A 797 19.13 9.59 -10.20
CA ILE A 797 18.50 8.26 -10.14
C ILE A 797 19.36 7.14 -10.74
N ILE A 798 20.15 7.43 -11.79
CA ILE A 798 21.04 6.44 -12.40
C ILE A 798 22.39 6.47 -11.68
N PRO A 799 22.82 5.37 -11.04
CA PRO A 799 24.10 5.33 -10.35
C PRO A 799 25.28 5.41 -11.33
N LYS A 800 26.41 5.96 -10.85
CA LYS A 800 27.65 6.13 -11.63
C LYS A 800 28.10 4.84 -12.31
N SER A 801 28.00 3.70 -11.62
CA SER A 801 28.39 2.38 -12.14
C SER A 801 27.63 1.99 -13.41
N GLN A 802 26.34 2.29 -13.48
CA GLN A 802 25.51 1.94 -14.63
C GLN A 802 25.89 2.79 -15.86
N VAL A 803 26.20 4.08 -15.67
CA VAL A 803 26.66 4.95 -16.77
C VAL A 803 28.01 4.49 -17.32
N LEU A 804 28.96 4.14 -16.44
CA LEU A 804 30.26 3.61 -16.85
C LEU A 804 30.14 2.28 -17.60
N GLN A 805 29.21 1.42 -17.17
CA GLN A 805 28.94 0.16 -17.87
C GLN A 805 28.42 0.40 -19.30
N ILE A 806 27.57 1.40 -19.51
CA ILE A 806 27.09 1.78 -20.86
C ILE A 806 28.29 2.23 -21.72
N LEU A 807 29.17 3.08 -21.18
CA LEU A 807 30.36 3.56 -21.90
C LEU A 807 31.28 2.39 -22.29
N GLU A 808 31.58 1.48 -21.36
CA GLU A 808 32.40 0.29 -21.62
C GLU A 808 31.81 -0.62 -22.70
N GLN A 809 30.47 -0.75 -22.75
CA GLN A 809 29.80 -1.54 -23.77
C GLN A 809 29.92 -0.91 -25.16
N VAL A 810 29.83 0.42 -25.23
CA VAL A 810 30.00 1.16 -26.49
C VAL A 810 31.45 1.10 -26.96
N GLN A 811 32.44 1.28 -26.08
CA GLN A 811 33.86 1.20 -26.44
C GLN A 811 34.31 -0.19 -26.93
N LYS A 812 33.54 -1.25 -26.65
CA LYS A 812 33.81 -2.62 -27.09
C LYS A 812 33.18 -2.98 -28.43
N LYS A 813 32.19 -2.21 -28.88
CA LYS A 813 31.61 -2.33 -30.21
C LYS A 813 32.51 -1.63 -31.22
#